data_AF-A0A495ZMI3-F1
#
_entry.id   AF-A0A495ZMI3-F1
#
_cell.length_a   1.000
_cell.length_b   1.000
_cell.length_c   1.000
_cell.angle_alpha   90.00
_cell.angle_beta   90.00
_cell.angle_gamma   90.00
#
_symmetry.space_group_name_H-M   'P 1'
#
loop_
_entity.id
_entity.type
_entity.pdbx_description
1 polymer ?
#
loop_
_entity_poly.entity_id
_entity_poly.type
_entity_poly.pdbx_seq_one_letter_code
_entity_poly.pdbx_strand_id
1 'polypeptide(L)'
;MSNALNLNMSHYFFSKVQVVKKSLYLSSPYIKNTIATFLYEILRSKPDLNLSIKILTRIKIQDLIEGASDLEAFEKLLEIDELPGIKAEVRCISNLHAKVYIFDEDSAIVTSSNLTPSGLKSNVEYGIEVTDSIAIRQMLNDMETYWHNAETLNMETIKEIWKRMQATESIVKVNRVAQGSKEHSPTEHSSITIKGVGKRLAPLGKDVEIAALDNLRNIILPISKYSKRSKVVFPITNGLVDFEDEISDDSPLINPDEERTVEIESSYSELEDMSVEQLISELKDDSKQRRKRARMQLQVLFVLDNSCIMPYIAELSRANLKLCCSFLRHLPDNRLAVRHLLHILNAAKTENGSLPFLVLKTLNDIAPDRLFSFLCQAVKEPLSTNAKRHAIEELKNAIVKLNLQDNDSAIETLKNLTEDMLPKVRNAAYIALGQIGNVKSIDFLRDAFRQAKRHKMSLETQMSILQGLIAAGITPDDELMFVRLTYNPLVRFRAIAIRALRQNGEKYWQRISAMAESDRNVDVRTQAVRALVNIDATKAYKVLIKLKENEPDENLKNTITSLMHRHEQSIRSLPIDEEQLLQSSLSGLQSSDKKIRIKGAKALGRLKHVSAIQPLCETLRDEDGIVRTVAAEALGSIGNNLSVLPLIEVLESDSHTHARAAAAKALGLIGDKRAIEAIGKGLKDKSGHVRKWCWTSISKLR
;
A
#
# COMPACT_ATOMS: atom_id res chain seq x y z
N MET A 1 2.61 -41.49 12.63
CA MET A 1 1.39 -41.14 11.87
C MET A 1 1.23 -39.64 11.95
N SER A 2 1.14 -38.95 10.81
CA SER A 2 1.00 -37.49 10.75
C SER A 2 -0.48 -37.10 10.65
N ASN A 3 -0.95 -36.25 11.56
CA ASN A 3 -2.31 -35.72 11.52
C ASN A 3 -2.29 -34.35 10.84
N ALA A 4 -3.21 -34.13 9.89
CA ALA A 4 -3.43 -32.82 9.29
C ALA A 4 -4.16 -31.92 10.29
N LEU A 5 -3.58 -30.75 10.60
CA LEU A 5 -4.16 -29.78 11.53
C LEU A 5 -5.19 -28.92 10.79
N ASN A 6 -6.42 -29.42 10.59
CA ASN A 6 -7.43 -28.75 9.76
C ASN A 6 -8.36 -27.78 10.49
N LEU A 7 -8.34 -27.69 11.82
CA LEU A 7 -9.19 -26.74 12.57
C LEU A 7 -8.46 -26.23 13.83
N ASN A 8 -8.19 -24.92 13.85
CA ASN A 8 -7.66 -24.12 14.97
C ASN A 8 -6.17 -24.33 15.36
N MET A 9 -5.27 -23.90 14.46
CA MET A 9 -3.82 -23.84 14.68
C MET A 9 -3.42 -23.08 15.94
N SER A 10 -4.12 -22.01 16.31
CA SER A 10 -3.81 -21.24 17.52
C SER A 10 -3.99 -22.06 18.79
N HIS A 11 -5.15 -22.70 18.96
CA HIS A 11 -5.44 -23.52 20.12
C HIS A 11 -4.43 -24.66 20.21
N TYR A 12 -4.15 -25.28 19.07
CA TYR A 12 -3.22 -26.39 18.99
C TYR A 12 -1.78 -25.98 19.35
N PHE A 13 -1.24 -24.94 18.71
CA PHE A 13 0.09 -24.39 19.00
C PHE A 13 0.24 -24.02 20.48
N PHE A 14 -0.70 -23.25 21.04
CA PHE A 14 -0.61 -22.83 22.44
C PHE A 14 -0.80 -24.00 23.41
N SER A 15 -1.64 -24.99 23.08
CA SER A 15 -1.76 -26.21 23.90
C SER A 15 -0.45 -27.00 23.96
N LYS A 16 0.34 -27.04 22.87
CA LYS A 16 1.67 -27.66 22.84
C LYS A 16 2.70 -26.88 23.64
N VAL A 17 2.71 -25.54 23.52
CA VAL A 17 3.55 -24.67 24.37
C VAL A 17 3.21 -24.87 25.85
N GLN A 18 1.93 -25.05 26.21
CA GLN A 18 1.51 -25.29 27.58
C GLN A 18 2.00 -26.62 28.16
N VAL A 19 2.30 -27.62 27.35
CA VAL A 19 2.76 -28.93 27.85
C VAL A 19 4.27 -29.18 27.67
N VAL A 20 4.99 -28.27 27.01
CA VAL A 20 6.46 -28.39 26.83
C VAL A 20 7.20 -28.45 28.16
N LYS A 21 8.24 -29.29 28.23
CA LYS A 21 8.98 -29.59 29.48
C LYS A 21 10.48 -29.28 29.43
N LYS A 22 11.15 -29.51 28.31
CA LYS A 22 12.62 -29.47 28.17
C LYS A 22 13.12 -28.46 27.15
N SER A 23 12.55 -28.45 25.94
CA SER A 23 13.00 -27.59 24.85
C SER A 23 11.87 -27.11 23.95
N LEU A 24 11.95 -25.84 23.53
CA LEU A 24 11.05 -25.23 22.57
C LEU A 24 11.87 -24.56 21.46
N TYR A 25 11.73 -25.05 20.22
CA TYR A 25 12.36 -24.43 19.06
C TYR A 25 11.29 -23.80 18.17
N LEU A 26 11.39 -22.49 17.91
CA LEU A 26 10.46 -21.76 17.06
C LEU A 26 11.19 -21.15 15.87
N SER A 27 10.81 -21.54 14.66
CA SER A 27 11.26 -20.90 13.42
C SER A 27 10.08 -20.19 12.77
N SER A 28 10.16 -18.86 12.60
CA SER A 28 9.12 -18.08 11.90
C SER A 28 9.68 -16.77 11.34
N PRO A 29 9.54 -16.49 10.04
CA PRO A 29 9.98 -15.23 9.44
C PRO A 29 9.25 -14.01 9.98
N TYR A 30 7.96 -14.18 10.29
CA TYR A 30 7.11 -13.09 10.76
C TYR A 30 6.59 -13.35 12.16
N ILE A 31 6.71 -12.34 13.02
CA ILE A 31 6.28 -12.41 14.42
C ILE A 31 5.59 -11.10 14.80
N LYS A 32 4.42 -11.22 15.40
CA LYS A 32 3.63 -10.08 15.90
C LYS A 32 3.69 -9.98 17.42
N ASN A 33 3.63 -8.75 17.94
CA ASN A 33 3.79 -8.49 19.38
C ASN A 33 2.71 -9.18 20.21
N THR A 34 1.49 -9.24 19.68
CA THR A 34 0.38 -10.00 20.28
C THR A 34 0.74 -11.46 20.55
N ILE A 35 1.40 -12.15 19.60
CA ILE A 35 1.80 -13.56 19.78
C ILE A 35 2.98 -13.70 20.72
N ALA A 36 3.97 -12.81 20.62
CA ALA A 36 5.12 -12.78 21.54
C ALA A 36 4.66 -12.56 23.00
N THR A 37 3.70 -11.67 23.21
CA THR A 37 3.09 -11.40 24.53
C THR A 37 2.36 -12.62 25.06
N PHE A 38 1.54 -13.30 24.24
CA PHE A 38 0.88 -14.55 24.67
C PHE A 38 1.88 -15.65 25.02
N LEU A 39 2.96 -15.78 24.25
CA LEU A 39 4.02 -16.74 24.55
C LEU A 39 4.69 -16.42 25.89
N TYR A 40 5.04 -15.16 26.13
CA TYR A 40 5.61 -14.70 27.39
C TYR A 40 4.70 -15.03 28.58
N GLU A 41 3.39 -14.73 28.51
CA GLU A 41 2.46 -15.00 29.61
C GLU A 41 2.30 -16.50 29.91
N ILE A 42 2.25 -17.36 28.89
CA ILE A 42 2.20 -18.81 29.08
C ILE A 42 3.47 -19.31 29.78
N LEU A 43 4.64 -18.84 29.34
CA LEU A 43 5.93 -19.25 29.90
C LEU A 43 6.13 -18.73 31.33
N ARG A 44 5.70 -17.49 31.60
CA ARG A 44 5.73 -16.88 32.94
C ARG A 44 4.91 -17.67 33.96
N SER A 45 3.84 -18.35 33.53
CA SER A 45 3.03 -19.21 34.39
C SER A 45 3.69 -20.54 34.77
N LYS A 46 4.93 -20.81 34.32
CA LYS A 46 5.69 -22.06 34.53
C LYS A 46 7.04 -21.85 35.24
N PRO A 47 7.06 -21.48 36.54
CA PRO A 47 8.29 -21.08 37.24
C PRO A 47 9.29 -22.23 37.55
N ASP A 48 8.90 -23.51 37.40
CA ASP A 48 9.68 -24.67 37.89
C ASP A 48 10.31 -25.56 36.79
N LEU A 49 10.46 -25.05 35.57
CA LEU A 49 11.01 -25.83 34.44
C LEU A 49 12.35 -25.26 33.97
N ASN A 50 13.39 -26.09 33.94
CA ASN A 50 14.66 -25.78 33.27
C ASN A 50 14.48 -25.91 31.74
N LEU A 51 13.82 -24.92 31.13
CA LEU A 51 13.36 -24.94 29.75
C LEU A 51 14.33 -24.17 28.84
N SER A 52 14.83 -24.82 27.79
CA SER A 52 15.63 -24.16 26.76
C SER A 52 14.76 -23.72 25.58
N ILE A 53 14.82 -22.44 25.21
CA ILE A 53 14.03 -21.86 24.13
C ILE A 53 14.96 -21.27 23.07
N LYS A 54 14.75 -21.68 21.83
CA LYS A 54 15.49 -21.17 20.67
C LYS A 54 14.51 -20.58 19.66
N ILE A 55 14.65 -19.31 19.34
CA ILE A 55 13.77 -18.62 18.40
C ILE A 55 14.58 -18.12 17.20
N LEU A 56 14.30 -18.67 16.04
CA LEU A 56 14.90 -18.30 14.77
C LEU A 56 13.91 -17.46 13.97
N THR A 57 14.31 -16.22 13.63
CA THR A 57 13.43 -15.26 12.97
C THR A 57 14.13 -14.50 11.84
N ARG A 58 13.38 -13.64 11.13
CA ARG A 58 13.90 -12.76 10.10
C ARG A 58 13.63 -11.31 10.47
N ILE A 59 14.68 -10.50 10.39
CA ILE A 59 14.55 -9.05 10.54
C ILE A 59 14.97 -8.37 9.25
N LYS A 60 14.00 -7.74 8.58
CA LYS A 60 14.22 -6.78 7.50
C LYS A 60 13.48 -5.51 7.82
N ILE A 61 14.14 -4.36 7.64
CA ILE A 61 13.54 -3.04 7.84
C ILE A 61 12.24 -2.91 7.02
N GLN A 62 12.20 -3.44 5.80
CA GLN A 62 11.01 -3.41 4.96
C GLN A 62 9.84 -4.23 5.55
N ASP A 63 10.11 -5.43 6.08
CA ASP A 63 9.09 -6.28 6.71
C ASP A 63 8.46 -5.57 7.93
N LEU A 64 9.25 -4.75 8.65
CA LEU A 64 8.78 -3.97 9.79
C LEU A 64 7.96 -2.74 9.36
N ILE A 65 8.41 -2.01 8.34
CA ILE A 65 7.68 -0.85 7.78
C ILE A 65 6.34 -1.27 7.17
N GLU A 66 6.30 -2.43 6.50
CA GLU A 66 5.07 -2.99 5.93
C GLU A 66 4.15 -3.61 7.00
N GLY A 67 4.64 -3.75 8.23
CA GLY A 67 3.90 -4.36 9.32
C GLY A 67 3.71 -5.86 9.14
N ALA A 68 4.63 -6.58 8.50
CA ALA A 68 4.66 -8.05 8.50
C ALA A 68 5.09 -8.60 9.87
N SER A 69 6.05 -7.95 10.51
CA SER A 69 6.45 -8.16 11.92
C SER A 69 6.31 -6.86 12.72
N ASP A 70 6.23 -6.97 14.04
CA ASP A 70 6.29 -5.82 14.95
C ASP A 70 7.67 -5.76 15.61
N LEU A 71 8.24 -4.56 15.79
CA LEU A 71 9.54 -4.42 16.45
C LEU A 71 9.44 -4.80 17.94
N GLU A 72 8.33 -4.40 18.57
CA GLU A 72 7.97 -4.69 19.95
C GLU A 72 7.85 -6.19 20.23
N ALA A 73 7.58 -6.99 19.19
CA ALA A 73 7.56 -8.45 19.33
C ALA A 73 8.93 -8.99 19.71
N PHE A 74 10.00 -8.46 19.12
CA PHE A 74 11.36 -8.92 19.39
C PHE A 74 11.85 -8.50 20.78
N GLU A 75 11.50 -7.29 21.21
CA GLU A 75 11.75 -6.83 22.58
C GLU A 75 11.10 -7.81 23.58
N LYS A 76 9.82 -8.13 23.34
CA LYS A 76 9.07 -9.07 24.19
C LYS A 76 9.66 -10.49 24.20
N LEU A 77 10.21 -10.96 23.08
CA LEU A 77 10.86 -12.28 23.02
C LEU A 77 12.19 -12.33 23.79
N LEU A 78 12.95 -11.22 23.81
CA LEU A 78 14.18 -11.14 24.59
C LEU A 78 13.89 -11.14 26.10
N GLU A 79 12.78 -10.54 26.54
CA GLU A 79 12.34 -10.59 27.94
C GLU A 79 12.06 -12.01 28.46
N ILE A 80 11.86 -13.01 27.57
CA ILE A 80 11.62 -14.39 27.99
C ILE A 80 12.85 -14.99 28.70
N ASP A 81 14.07 -14.57 28.33
CA ASP A 81 15.31 -15.05 28.97
C ASP A 81 15.45 -14.55 30.42
N GLU A 82 14.68 -13.54 30.80
CA GLU A 82 14.65 -13.00 32.17
C GLU A 82 13.72 -13.81 33.10
N LEU A 83 12.94 -14.76 32.56
CA LEU A 83 12.02 -15.57 33.34
C LEU A 83 12.77 -16.66 34.14
N PRO A 84 12.41 -16.90 35.42
CA PRO A 84 13.07 -17.92 36.24
C PRO A 84 13.00 -19.32 35.60
N GLY A 85 14.14 -20.01 35.54
CA GLY A 85 14.23 -21.38 35.00
C GLY A 85 14.28 -21.47 33.47
N ILE A 86 14.09 -20.37 32.75
CA ILE A 86 14.09 -20.36 31.28
C ILE A 86 15.44 -19.86 30.75
N LYS A 87 15.95 -20.49 29.70
CA LYS A 87 17.07 -19.99 28.90
C LYS A 87 16.60 -19.78 27.47
N ALA A 88 16.36 -18.53 27.09
CA ALA A 88 15.83 -18.17 25.79
C ALA A 88 16.83 -17.39 24.96
N GLU A 89 17.04 -17.79 23.72
CA GLU A 89 17.87 -17.06 22.77
C GLU A 89 17.07 -16.78 21.49
N VAL A 90 17.30 -15.61 20.90
CA VAL A 90 16.68 -15.18 19.64
C VAL A 90 17.78 -14.92 18.63
N ARG A 91 17.69 -15.55 17.45
CA ARG A 91 18.64 -15.36 16.34
C ARG A 91 17.95 -15.03 15.03
N CYS A 92 18.69 -14.37 14.15
CA CYS A 92 18.18 -13.81 12.91
C CYS A 92 18.86 -14.41 11.67
N ILE A 93 18.06 -14.78 10.67
CA ILE A 93 18.51 -15.16 9.33
C ILE A 93 17.76 -14.33 8.28
N SER A 94 18.51 -13.60 7.46
CA SER A 94 17.97 -12.64 6.49
C SER A 94 17.12 -13.27 5.37
N ASN A 95 17.28 -14.55 5.07
CA ASN A 95 16.52 -15.30 4.06
C ASN A 95 15.64 -16.41 4.67
N LEU A 96 15.32 -16.35 5.97
CA LEU A 96 14.46 -17.34 6.61
C LEU A 96 13.06 -17.35 5.96
N HIS A 97 12.58 -18.56 5.66
CA HIS A 97 11.23 -18.82 5.18
C HIS A 97 10.55 -20.02 5.88
N ALA A 98 11.31 -20.84 6.60
CA ALA A 98 10.80 -22.01 7.32
C ALA A 98 9.87 -21.60 8.46
N LYS A 99 8.77 -22.35 8.64
CA LYS A 99 7.84 -22.19 9.76
C LYS A 99 7.65 -23.53 10.43
N VAL A 100 8.44 -23.74 11.46
CA VAL A 100 8.58 -25.02 12.13
C VAL A 100 8.63 -24.76 13.62
N TYR A 101 7.80 -25.47 14.37
CA TYR A 101 7.68 -25.35 15.82
C TYR A 101 7.91 -26.72 16.44
N ILE A 102 8.99 -26.90 17.19
CA ILE A 102 9.37 -28.18 17.79
C ILE A 102 9.19 -28.07 19.30
N PHE A 103 8.46 -29.02 19.87
CA PHE A 103 8.12 -29.11 21.28
C PHE A 103 8.75 -30.40 21.83
N ASP A 104 9.82 -30.23 22.60
CA ASP A 104 10.67 -31.31 23.09
C ASP A 104 11.17 -32.21 21.93
N GLU A 105 11.41 -33.49 22.17
CA GLU A 105 11.58 -34.51 21.11
C GLU A 105 10.26 -35.25 20.80
N ASP A 106 9.15 -34.75 21.34
CA ASP A 106 7.86 -35.46 21.37
C ASP A 106 6.96 -35.08 20.20
N SER A 107 6.95 -33.80 19.80
CA SER A 107 6.16 -33.36 18.65
C SER A 107 6.72 -32.12 17.97
N ALA A 108 6.45 -32.01 16.67
CA ALA A 108 6.74 -30.82 15.88
C ALA A 108 5.56 -30.44 14.99
N ILE A 109 5.47 -29.17 14.64
CA ILE A 109 4.53 -28.62 13.68
C ILE A 109 5.33 -28.07 12.51
N VAL A 110 5.06 -28.57 11.31
CA VAL A 110 5.54 -27.98 10.05
C VAL A 110 4.36 -27.33 9.36
N THR A 111 4.41 -26.02 9.12
CA THR A 111 3.23 -25.26 8.70
C THR A 111 3.54 -24.15 7.69
N SER A 112 2.50 -23.63 7.02
CA SER A 112 2.55 -22.37 6.29
C SER A 112 2.28 -21.13 7.17
N SER A 113 1.79 -21.34 8.40
CA SER A 113 1.47 -20.29 9.36
C SER A 113 2.72 -19.60 9.92
N ASN A 114 2.70 -18.27 9.97
CA ASN A 114 3.67 -17.51 10.77
C ASN A 114 3.16 -17.33 12.22
N LEU A 115 4.04 -16.88 13.13
CA LEU A 115 3.68 -16.46 14.50
C LEU A 115 2.99 -15.09 14.51
N THR A 116 1.87 -14.98 13.81
CA THR A 116 1.02 -13.79 13.76
C THR A 116 -0.43 -14.15 14.11
N PRO A 117 -1.27 -13.20 14.57
CA PRO A 117 -2.69 -13.47 14.79
C PRO A 117 -3.35 -14.05 13.54
N SER A 118 -2.97 -13.52 12.37
CA SER A 118 -3.52 -13.99 11.12
C SER A 118 -3.09 -15.41 10.80
N GLY A 119 -1.81 -15.75 10.92
CA GLY A 119 -1.34 -17.13 10.72
C GLY A 119 -2.01 -18.13 11.66
N LEU A 120 -2.06 -17.82 12.95
CA LEU A 120 -2.53 -18.80 13.95
C LEU A 120 -4.07 -18.87 14.05
N LYS A 121 -4.81 -17.78 13.79
CA LYS A 121 -6.26 -17.69 14.05
C LYS A 121 -7.15 -17.47 12.83
N SER A 122 -6.74 -16.64 11.85
CA SER A 122 -7.66 -16.19 10.79
C SER A 122 -7.40 -16.79 9.42
N ASN A 123 -6.14 -17.14 9.12
CA ASN A 123 -5.74 -17.69 7.83
C ASN A 123 -6.06 -19.19 7.77
N VAL A 124 -6.37 -19.66 6.55
CA VAL A 124 -6.39 -21.09 6.25
C VAL A 124 -4.96 -21.53 6.00
N GLU A 125 -4.27 -21.93 7.07
CA GLU A 125 -2.90 -22.41 7.03
C GLU A 125 -2.88 -23.93 7.02
N TYR A 126 -2.00 -24.52 6.21
CA TYR A 126 -1.78 -25.95 6.24
C TYR A 126 -0.70 -26.26 7.29
N GLY A 127 -0.91 -27.32 8.06
CA GLY A 127 0.02 -27.75 9.09
C GLY A 127 -0.02 -29.26 9.22
N ILE A 128 1.16 -29.85 9.40
CA ILE A 128 1.31 -31.25 9.74
C ILE A 128 1.89 -31.34 11.14
N GLU A 129 1.24 -32.12 12.01
CA GLU A 129 1.88 -32.61 13.23
C GLU A 129 2.79 -33.79 12.88
N VAL A 130 4.04 -33.68 13.30
CA VAL A 130 5.04 -34.74 13.27
C VAL A 130 5.22 -35.23 14.70
N THR A 131 4.96 -36.51 14.94
CA THR A 131 5.18 -37.19 16.24
C THR A 131 6.23 -38.29 16.15
N ASP A 132 6.88 -38.43 14.99
CA ASP A 132 7.91 -39.45 14.78
C ASP A 132 9.24 -38.96 15.35
N SER A 133 9.74 -39.63 16.39
CA SER A 133 10.95 -39.19 17.11
C SER A 133 12.21 -39.15 16.26
N ILE A 134 12.31 -40.00 15.22
CA ILE A 134 13.45 -40.01 14.30
C ILE A 134 13.39 -38.75 13.41
N ALA A 135 12.23 -38.47 12.82
CA ALA A 135 12.02 -37.25 12.03
C ALA A 135 12.24 -35.98 12.86
N ILE A 136 11.77 -35.94 14.11
CA ILE A 136 11.96 -34.78 14.99
C ILE A 136 13.44 -34.55 15.31
N ARG A 137 14.20 -35.61 15.61
CA ARG A 137 15.65 -35.50 15.82
C ARG A 137 16.39 -34.99 14.57
N GLN A 138 15.99 -35.45 13.39
CA GLN A 138 16.55 -34.94 12.14
C GLN A 138 16.22 -33.44 11.94
N MET A 139 14.97 -33.04 12.20
CA MET A 139 14.56 -31.63 12.13
C MET A 139 15.34 -30.76 13.12
N LEU A 140 15.59 -31.25 14.35
CA LEU A 140 16.43 -30.55 15.32
C LEU A 140 17.87 -30.38 14.83
N ASN A 141 18.46 -31.42 14.24
CA ASN A 141 19.82 -31.34 13.69
C ASN A 141 19.94 -30.35 12.52
N ASP A 142 18.95 -30.33 11.63
CA ASP A 142 18.88 -29.35 10.54
C ASP A 142 18.73 -27.92 11.10
N MET A 143 17.91 -27.76 12.14
CA MET A 143 17.68 -26.48 12.80
C MET A 143 18.90 -25.98 13.58
N GLU A 144 19.70 -26.85 14.20
CA GLU A 144 20.98 -26.47 14.81
C GLU A 144 21.98 -25.97 13.76
N THR A 145 21.98 -26.57 12.58
CA THR A 145 22.82 -26.10 11.46
C THR A 145 22.44 -24.66 11.06
N TYR A 146 21.15 -24.34 11.01
CA TYR A 146 20.70 -22.97 10.76
C TYR A 146 21.01 -22.05 11.94
N TRP A 147 20.86 -22.53 13.17
CA TRP A 147 21.13 -21.79 14.39
C TRP A 147 22.56 -21.27 14.48
N HIS A 148 23.54 -22.11 14.13
CA HIS A 148 24.96 -21.74 14.15
C HIS A 148 25.32 -20.67 13.12
N ASN A 149 24.58 -20.59 12.00
CA ASN A 149 24.79 -19.60 10.95
C ASN A 149 23.97 -18.31 11.14
N ALA A 150 23.18 -18.22 12.22
CA ALA A 150 22.30 -17.10 12.50
C ALA A 150 22.95 -16.06 13.42
N GLU A 151 22.64 -14.78 13.18
CA GLU A 151 23.13 -13.66 14.00
C GLU A 151 22.33 -13.57 15.30
N THR A 152 22.99 -13.44 16.46
CA THR A 152 22.31 -13.24 17.74
C THR A 152 21.63 -11.87 17.81
N LEU A 153 20.36 -11.85 18.19
CA LEU A 153 19.61 -10.62 18.41
C LEU A 153 19.77 -10.14 19.86
N ASN A 154 20.05 -8.85 20.04
CA ASN A 154 20.10 -8.22 21.35
C ASN A 154 19.42 -6.84 21.35
N MET A 155 19.27 -6.24 22.53
CA MET A 155 18.61 -4.93 22.69
C MET A 155 19.34 -3.78 21.99
N GLU A 156 20.65 -3.87 21.81
CA GLU A 156 21.43 -2.85 21.09
C GLU A 156 21.12 -2.88 19.59
N THR A 157 21.06 -4.08 18.99
CA THR A 157 20.67 -4.29 17.61
C THR A 157 19.25 -3.78 17.34
N ILE A 158 18.29 -4.05 18.25
CA ILE A 158 16.91 -3.53 18.14
C ILE A 158 16.90 -1.99 18.11
N LYS A 159 17.66 -1.33 18.99
CA LYS A 159 17.79 0.13 19.01
C LYS A 159 18.38 0.67 17.71
N GLU A 160 19.35 -0.03 17.12
CA GLU A 160 19.91 0.35 15.82
C GLU A 160 18.89 0.19 14.69
N ILE A 161 18.15 -0.92 14.66
CA ILE A 161 17.07 -1.17 13.69
C ILE A 161 16.02 -0.06 13.77
N TRP A 162 15.60 0.34 14.98
CA TRP A 162 14.65 1.43 15.18
C TRP A 162 15.15 2.75 14.59
N LYS A 163 16.41 3.12 14.85
CA LYS A 163 17.04 4.32 14.26
C LYS A 163 17.03 4.26 12.72
N ARG A 164 17.38 3.11 12.14
CA ARG A 164 17.37 2.90 10.67
C ARG A 164 15.95 2.95 10.10
N MET A 165 14.95 2.43 10.81
CA MET A 165 13.54 2.53 10.42
C MET A 165 13.06 3.98 10.37
N GLN A 166 13.36 4.78 11.39
CA GLN A 166 13.00 6.21 11.42
C GLN A 166 13.63 7.00 10.27
N ALA A 167 14.91 6.74 9.98
CA ALA A 167 15.58 7.34 8.82
C ALA A 167 14.90 6.95 7.49
N THR A 168 14.45 5.69 7.38
CA THR A 168 13.78 5.17 6.18
C THR A 168 12.35 5.71 6.03
N GLU A 169 11.56 5.78 7.11
CA GLU A 169 10.22 6.38 7.10
C GLU A 169 10.26 7.88 6.77
N SER A 170 11.28 8.60 7.23
CA SER A 170 11.51 10.00 6.90
C SER A 170 11.73 10.18 5.38
N ILE A 171 12.48 9.26 4.76
CA ILE A 171 12.68 9.23 3.30
C ILE A 171 11.38 8.86 2.56
N VAL A 172 10.57 7.94 3.10
CA VAL A 172 9.27 7.55 2.52
C VAL A 172 8.24 8.68 2.63
N LYS A 173 8.20 9.44 3.74
CA LYS A 173 7.36 10.64 3.90
C LYS A 173 7.76 11.74 2.92
N VAL A 174 9.05 12.01 2.74
CA VAL A 174 9.54 12.98 1.74
C VAL A 174 9.16 12.54 0.32
N ASN A 175 9.21 11.25 0.02
CA ASN A 175 8.78 10.72 -1.28
C ASN A 175 7.25 10.72 -1.48
N ARG A 176 6.45 10.59 -0.41
CA ARG A 176 4.98 10.73 -0.47
C ARG A 176 4.56 12.19 -0.68
N VAL A 177 5.24 13.16 -0.05
CA VAL A 177 4.99 14.59 -0.27
C VAL A 177 5.36 15.00 -1.70
N ALA A 178 6.39 14.40 -2.30
CA ALA A 178 6.76 14.63 -3.70
C ALA A 178 5.80 14.00 -4.74
N GLN A 179 4.89 13.11 -4.33
CA GLN A 179 3.90 12.46 -5.21
C GLN A 179 2.46 12.92 -4.95
N GLY A 180 2.25 13.88 -4.05
CA GLY A 180 0.92 14.37 -3.67
C GLY A 180 0.85 15.90 -3.63
N SER A 181 0.97 16.56 -4.78
CA SER A 181 0.55 17.95 -4.95
C SER A 181 -0.51 18.07 -6.04
N LYS A 182 -1.74 17.70 -5.68
CA LYS A 182 -2.90 18.48 -6.12
C LYS A 182 -3.73 18.81 -4.88
N GLU A 183 -3.78 20.13 -4.65
CA GLU A 183 -4.83 20.89 -3.98
C GLU A 183 -4.75 21.18 -2.46
N HIS A 184 -4.68 22.51 -2.21
CA HIS A 184 -4.94 23.33 -1.01
C HIS A 184 -3.81 23.55 0.02
N SER A 185 -3.19 24.74 -0.08
CA SER A 185 -2.61 25.53 1.02
C SER A 185 -3.68 26.53 1.56
N PRO A 186 -3.47 27.32 2.65
CA PRO A 186 -2.28 27.50 3.51
C PRO A 186 -2.55 27.54 5.04
N THR A 187 -1.49 27.47 5.89
CA THR A 187 -1.05 28.51 6.87
C THR A 187 0.08 28.05 7.82
N GLU A 188 1.11 28.91 7.91
CA GLU A 188 1.97 29.32 9.06
C GLU A 188 3.14 28.47 9.64
N HIS A 189 4.33 29.08 9.51
CA HIS A 189 5.48 29.28 10.42
C HIS A 189 6.11 28.11 11.24
N SER A 190 7.40 27.85 11.00
CA SER A 190 8.51 28.43 11.80
C SER A 190 9.89 27.83 11.46
N SER A 191 10.89 28.71 11.49
CA SER A 191 12.32 28.57 11.20
C SER A 191 13.14 28.07 12.40
N ILE A 192 14.22 27.31 12.17
CA ILE A 192 15.39 27.30 13.08
C ILE A 192 16.70 27.23 12.27
N THR A 193 17.56 28.22 12.54
CA THR A 193 18.97 28.38 12.13
C THR A 193 19.86 28.09 13.34
N ILE A 194 21.12 27.62 13.17
CA ILE A 194 22.32 28.09 13.93
C ILE A 194 23.66 27.57 13.32
N LYS A 195 24.54 28.54 12.98
CA LYS A 195 26.03 28.74 13.04
C LYS A 195 26.96 27.55 13.40
N GLY A 196 28.24 27.43 12.99
CA GLY A 196 29.19 28.25 12.21
C GLY A 196 30.67 27.84 12.46
N VAL A 197 31.50 27.87 11.40
CA VAL A 197 32.94 28.25 11.25
C VAL A 197 34.11 27.53 12.01
N GLY A 198 35.18 27.13 11.26
CA GLY A 198 36.59 27.19 11.75
C GLY A 198 37.73 26.41 11.03
N LYS A 199 38.52 27.09 10.16
CA LYS A 199 40.00 27.00 9.81
C LYS A 199 40.63 25.69 9.23
N ARG A 200 41.27 25.67 8.01
CA ARG A 200 42.66 26.04 7.51
C ARG A 200 43.82 25.21 8.16
N LEU A 201 44.90 24.67 7.53
CA LEU A 201 45.61 24.83 6.23
C LEU A 201 46.79 23.80 6.05
N ALA A 202 47.17 23.47 4.78
CA ALA A 202 48.54 23.32 4.19
C ALA A 202 49.41 21.99 4.25
N PRO A 203 50.55 21.85 3.49
CA PRO A 203 50.68 21.04 2.24
C PRO A 203 52.04 20.25 2.04
N LEU A 204 52.29 19.72 0.82
CA LEU A 204 53.58 19.46 0.09
C LEU A 204 54.08 18.00 -0.11
N GLY A 205 54.54 17.70 -1.34
CA GLY A 205 55.57 16.67 -1.63
C GLY A 205 55.59 16.03 -3.03
N LYS A 206 56.42 16.58 -3.93
CA LYS A 206 56.95 16.12 -5.27
C LYS A 206 57.53 14.69 -5.28
N ASP A 207 57.92 13.99 -6.37
CA ASP A 207 57.82 13.98 -7.85
C ASP A 207 58.54 12.65 -8.24
N VAL A 208 58.03 11.84 -9.19
CA VAL A 208 58.83 10.93 -10.05
C VAL A 208 58.10 10.75 -11.39
N GLU A 209 58.73 11.18 -12.48
CA GLU A 209 58.37 10.88 -13.88
C GLU A 209 58.88 9.50 -14.29
N ILE A 210 58.08 8.71 -15.04
CA ILE A 210 58.55 7.92 -16.20
C ILE A 210 57.43 7.86 -17.25
N ALA A 211 57.79 8.23 -18.47
CA ALA A 211 56.97 8.32 -19.66
C ALA A 211 56.59 6.94 -20.25
N ALA A 212 55.29 6.74 -20.48
CA ALA A 212 54.72 5.82 -21.49
C ALA A 212 53.22 6.07 -21.80
N LEU A 213 52.66 7.20 -21.37
CA LEU A 213 51.20 7.45 -21.39
C LEU A 213 50.78 8.67 -22.25
N ASP A 214 51.64 9.14 -23.16
CA ASP A 214 51.32 10.32 -23.98
C ASP A 214 50.29 10.07 -25.10
N ASN A 215 49.93 8.81 -25.39
CA ASN A 215 48.90 8.51 -26.40
C ASN A 215 47.50 8.18 -25.84
N LEU A 216 47.34 8.01 -24.52
CA LEU A 216 46.01 7.87 -23.90
C LEU A 216 45.48 9.19 -23.30
N ARG A 217 46.32 10.21 -23.20
CA ARG A 217 45.97 11.53 -22.64
C ARG A 217 45.12 12.40 -23.57
N ASN A 218 44.98 12.05 -24.84
CA ASN A 218 44.21 12.85 -25.80
C ASN A 218 42.75 12.41 -25.97
N ILE A 219 42.28 11.38 -25.24
CA ILE A 219 40.86 10.96 -25.26
C ILE A 219 40.12 11.34 -23.96
N ILE A 220 40.83 11.70 -22.90
CA ILE A 220 40.22 12.36 -21.73
C ILE A 220 40.38 13.88 -21.94
N LEU A 221 39.37 14.52 -22.52
CA LEU A 221 39.25 15.98 -22.47
C LEU A 221 39.20 16.40 -20.98
N PRO A 222 40.15 17.20 -20.47
CA PRO A 222 40.13 17.64 -19.08
C PRO A 222 38.84 18.43 -18.86
N ILE A 223 38.00 18.00 -17.92
CA ILE A 223 36.74 18.68 -17.59
C ILE A 223 37.05 20.13 -17.14
N SER A 224 38.25 20.35 -16.62
CA SER A 224 38.81 21.65 -16.26
C SER A 224 38.86 22.69 -17.40
N LYS A 225 38.92 22.26 -18.68
CA LYS A 225 38.93 23.16 -19.85
C LYS A 225 37.58 23.87 -20.08
N TYR A 226 36.49 23.35 -19.52
CA TYR A 226 35.13 23.87 -19.72
C TYR A 226 34.60 24.70 -18.51
N SER A 227 35.44 24.96 -17.51
CA SER A 227 35.05 25.54 -16.21
C SER A 227 35.03 27.07 -16.12
N LYS A 228 35.37 27.80 -17.20
CA LYS A 228 35.38 29.28 -17.18
C LYS A 228 34.32 29.85 -18.13
N ARG A 229 33.21 30.36 -17.54
CA ARG A 229 32.17 31.20 -18.17
C ARG A 229 32.31 31.34 -19.69
N SER A 230 31.89 30.34 -20.42
CA SER A 230 31.73 30.43 -21.86
C SER A 230 30.60 29.50 -22.26
N LYS A 231 29.69 30.00 -23.09
CA LYS A 231 28.67 29.19 -23.77
C LYS A 231 29.38 27.99 -24.39
N VAL A 232 29.04 26.78 -23.95
CA VAL A 232 29.61 25.56 -24.54
C VAL A 232 28.82 25.28 -25.82
N VAL A 233 29.45 25.54 -26.96
CA VAL A 233 28.98 25.14 -28.29
C VAL A 233 29.55 23.75 -28.57
N PHE A 234 28.71 22.80 -28.97
CA PHE A 234 29.14 21.45 -29.34
C PHE A 234 29.18 21.34 -30.87
N PRO A 235 30.36 21.14 -31.49
CA PRO A 235 30.43 20.64 -32.85
C PRO A 235 30.25 19.12 -32.80
N ILE A 236 29.21 18.60 -33.47
CA ILE A 236 29.07 17.16 -33.71
C ILE A 236 29.97 16.83 -34.89
N THR A 237 31.25 16.56 -34.62
CA THR A 237 32.12 15.97 -35.64
C THR A 237 31.84 14.47 -35.74
N ASN A 238 31.20 14.06 -36.84
CA ASN A 238 31.15 12.68 -37.30
C ASN A 238 32.58 12.16 -37.55
N GLY A 239 33.05 11.27 -36.68
CA GLY A 239 34.25 10.46 -36.84
C GLY A 239 34.59 9.87 -35.48
N LEU A 240 34.82 8.58 -35.24
CA LEU A 240 35.12 7.37 -36.02
C LEU A 240 34.84 6.23 -34.99
N VAL A 241 34.14 5.13 -35.28
CA VAL A 241 34.60 3.90 -35.94
C VAL A 241 33.37 3.15 -36.48
N ASP A 242 33.45 2.74 -37.75
CA ASP A 242 32.47 1.93 -38.47
C ASP A 242 32.23 0.55 -37.81
N PHE A 243 30.96 0.23 -37.60
CA PHE A 243 30.47 -1.14 -37.74
C PHE A 243 29.40 -1.07 -38.82
N GLU A 244 29.81 -1.34 -40.06
CA GLU A 244 28.90 -1.66 -41.15
C GLU A 244 28.10 -2.90 -40.76
N ASP A 245 26.77 -2.77 -40.76
CA ASP A 245 25.88 -3.81 -41.27
C ASP A 245 24.59 -3.14 -41.78
N GLU A 246 24.26 -3.50 -43.01
CA GLU A 246 23.40 -2.87 -44.02
C GLU A 246 21.91 -2.75 -43.65
N ILE A 247 21.31 -1.56 -43.80
CA ILE A 247 19.93 -1.38 -44.29
C ILE A 247 19.86 -0.06 -45.11
N SER A 248 19.25 -0.16 -46.29
CA SER A 248 19.18 0.81 -47.39
C SER A 248 18.74 2.23 -47.05
N ASP A 249 19.44 3.15 -47.70
CA ASP A 249 19.34 4.60 -47.75
C ASP A 249 18.04 5.09 -48.41
N ASP A 250 17.32 5.98 -47.71
CA ASP A 250 16.39 6.98 -48.29
C ASP A 250 15.93 7.92 -47.16
N SER A 251 16.80 8.83 -46.74
CA SER A 251 16.45 10.01 -45.95
C SER A 251 17.44 11.13 -46.23
N PRO A 252 17.00 12.39 -46.32
CA PRO A 252 17.74 13.46 -46.96
C PRO A 252 19.07 13.74 -46.24
N LEU A 253 20.15 13.79 -47.03
CA LEU A 253 21.47 14.29 -46.65
C LEU A 253 21.33 15.59 -45.85
N ILE A 254 21.53 15.51 -44.54
CA ILE A 254 21.62 16.68 -43.66
C ILE A 254 23.01 17.29 -43.88
N ASN A 255 23.01 18.58 -44.21
CA ASN A 255 24.19 19.40 -44.44
C ASN A 255 25.17 19.30 -43.24
N PRO A 256 26.47 19.00 -43.44
CA PRO A 256 27.44 18.82 -42.34
C PRO A 256 27.68 20.06 -41.46
N ASP A 257 27.18 21.22 -41.87
CA ASP A 257 27.50 22.52 -41.27
C ASP A 257 26.43 23.09 -40.31
N GLU A 258 25.36 22.35 -39.98
CA GLU A 258 24.39 22.79 -38.96
C GLU A 258 24.83 22.39 -37.53
N GLU A 259 25.66 23.20 -36.90
CA GLU A 259 25.94 23.15 -35.46
C GLU A 259 24.65 23.40 -34.64
N ARG A 260 24.18 22.40 -33.89
CA ARG A 260 23.06 22.57 -32.93
C ARG A 260 23.57 22.73 -31.50
N THR A 261 23.17 23.82 -30.85
CA THR A 261 23.60 24.23 -29.50
C THR A 261 22.67 23.68 -28.41
N VAL A 262 23.23 23.21 -27.30
CA VAL A 262 22.49 22.82 -26.08
C VAL A 262 22.98 23.68 -24.92
N GLU A 263 22.13 24.55 -24.38
CA GLU A 263 22.47 25.36 -23.20
C GLU A 263 22.22 24.56 -21.91
N ILE A 264 23.28 24.33 -21.12
CA ILE A 264 23.20 23.74 -19.78
C ILE A 264 23.56 24.82 -18.76
N GLU A 265 22.57 25.40 -18.08
CA GLU A 265 22.80 26.31 -16.96
C GLU A 265 23.02 25.53 -15.66
N SER A 266 24.29 25.42 -15.20
CA SER A 266 24.61 25.49 -13.76
C SER A 266 26.09 25.77 -13.54
N SER A 267 26.42 26.33 -12.38
CA SER A 267 27.77 26.73 -11.96
C SER A 267 28.68 25.50 -11.70
N TYR A 268 29.55 25.15 -12.67
CA TYR A 268 30.49 24.01 -12.61
C TYR A 268 31.93 24.43 -12.25
N SER A 269 32.13 25.16 -11.15
CA SER A 269 33.47 25.62 -10.74
C SER A 269 34.28 24.62 -9.90
N GLU A 270 33.81 23.39 -9.70
CA GLU A 270 34.41 22.39 -8.78
C GLU A 270 34.58 20.98 -9.40
N LEU A 271 34.90 20.90 -10.69
CA LEU A 271 35.17 19.61 -11.36
C LEU A 271 36.68 19.35 -11.40
N GLU A 272 37.18 18.45 -10.53
CA GLU A 272 38.56 17.94 -10.52
C GLU A 272 38.71 16.76 -11.51
N ASP A 273 39.86 16.60 -12.16
CA ASP A 273 40.14 15.47 -13.05
C ASP A 273 40.33 14.18 -12.21
N MET A 274 39.24 13.42 -12.04
CA MET A 274 39.18 12.18 -11.27
C MET A 274 39.03 10.96 -12.18
N SER A 275 39.65 9.83 -11.83
CA SER A 275 39.42 8.55 -12.53
C SER A 275 38.03 7.97 -12.22
N VAL A 276 37.52 7.07 -13.07
CA VAL A 276 36.20 6.44 -12.87
C VAL A 276 36.16 5.63 -11.56
N GLU A 277 37.26 4.98 -11.19
CA GLU A 277 37.43 4.25 -9.92
C GLU A 277 37.31 5.18 -8.72
N GLN A 278 37.92 6.37 -8.80
CA GLN A 278 37.84 7.39 -7.74
C GLN A 278 36.42 7.93 -7.60
N LEU A 279 35.71 8.14 -8.72
CA LEU A 279 34.31 8.55 -8.72
C LEU A 279 33.40 7.48 -8.09
N ILE A 280 33.62 6.21 -8.40
CA ILE A 280 32.86 5.09 -7.81
C ILE A 280 33.16 4.95 -6.32
N SER A 281 34.41 5.16 -5.91
CA SER A 281 34.79 5.22 -4.49
C SER A 281 34.09 6.37 -3.77
N GLU A 282 34.06 7.57 -4.36
CA GLU A 282 33.35 8.73 -3.78
C GLU A 282 31.83 8.59 -3.76
N LEU A 283 31.24 7.81 -4.67
CA LEU A 283 29.83 7.44 -4.58
C LEU A 283 29.51 6.57 -3.36
N LYS A 284 30.50 5.79 -2.89
CA LYS A 284 30.42 4.91 -1.71
C LYS A 284 30.83 5.65 -0.42
N ASP A 285 31.35 6.87 -0.50
CA ASP A 285 31.80 7.72 0.63
C ASP A 285 30.61 8.28 1.45
N ASP A 286 30.80 8.47 2.75
CA ASP A 286 29.78 9.02 3.67
C ASP A 286 29.52 10.52 3.48
N SER A 287 30.44 11.24 2.85
CA SER A 287 30.32 12.66 2.56
C SER A 287 29.23 12.93 1.51
N LYS A 288 28.17 13.63 1.93
CA LYS A 288 27.11 14.11 1.03
C LYS A 288 27.63 15.01 -0.09
N GLN A 289 28.72 15.75 0.16
CA GLN A 289 29.32 16.66 -0.81
C GLN A 289 30.15 15.90 -1.86
N ARG A 290 30.97 14.93 -1.45
CA ARG A 290 31.71 14.04 -2.37
C ARG A 290 30.77 13.22 -3.25
N ARG A 291 29.74 12.60 -2.66
CA ARG A 291 28.70 11.90 -3.43
C ARG A 291 27.98 12.78 -4.44
N LYS A 292 27.70 14.06 -4.11
CA LYS A 292 27.05 15.00 -5.03
C LYS A 292 27.99 15.36 -6.20
N ARG A 293 29.26 15.61 -5.91
CA ARG A 293 30.31 15.90 -6.91
C ARG A 293 30.53 14.71 -7.84
N ALA A 294 30.76 13.53 -7.28
CA ALA A 294 30.94 12.29 -8.05
C ALA A 294 29.73 11.99 -8.94
N ARG A 295 28.51 12.25 -8.45
CA ARG A 295 27.27 12.17 -9.26
C ARG A 295 27.26 13.14 -10.43
N MET A 296 27.66 14.39 -10.22
CA MET A 296 27.71 15.40 -11.28
C MET A 296 28.78 15.10 -12.33
N GLN A 297 29.95 14.59 -11.92
CA GLN A 297 31.01 14.18 -12.85
C GLN A 297 30.65 12.93 -13.62
N LEU A 298 30.03 11.94 -12.98
CA LEU A 298 29.51 10.76 -13.67
C LEU A 298 28.40 11.11 -14.66
N GLN A 299 27.55 12.10 -14.38
CA GLN A 299 26.56 12.60 -15.35
C GLN A 299 27.23 13.16 -16.61
N VAL A 300 28.31 13.91 -16.46
CA VAL A 300 29.08 14.46 -17.58
C VAL A 300 29.79 13.34 -18.35
N LEU A 301 30.46 12.42 -17.66
CA LEU A 301 31.13 11.27 -18.29
C LEU A 301 30.16 10.34 -19.02
N PHE A 302 28.98 10.07 -18.47
CA PHE A 302 27.94 9.26 -19.12
C PHE A 302 27.47 9.81 -20.47
N VAL A 303 27.62 11.12 -20.68
CA VAL A 303 27.19 11.83 -21.89
C VAL A 303 28.32 11.93 -22.92
N LEU A 304 29.56 12.06 -22.45
CA LEU A 304 30.74 12.28 -23.29
C LEU A 304 31.40 10.98 -23.76
N ASP A 305 31.58 10.00 -22.86
CA ASP A 305 32.16 8.69 -23.17
C ASP A 305 31.83 7.67 -22.06
N ASN A 306 30.94 6.71 -22.37
CA ASN A 306 30.52 5.70 -21.41
C ASN A 306 31.41 4.45 -21.38
N SER A 307 32.36 4.30 -22.31
CA SER A 307 33.22 3.11 -22.42
C SER A 307 33.98 2.82 -21.12
N CYS A 308 34.45 3.89 -20.47
CA CYS A 308 35.15 3.85 -19.19
C CYS A 308 34.26 3.47 -17.99
N ILE A 309 32.95 3.64 -18.08
CA ILE A 309 31.99 3.31 -17.01
C ILE A 309 31.46 1.87 -17.14
N MET A 310 31.52 1.29 -18.34
CA MET A 310 30.92 -0.03 -18.62
C MET A 310 31.37 -1.15 -17.68
N PRO A 311 32.66 -1.28 -17.32
CA PRO A 311 33.12 -2.32 -16.40
C PRO A 311 32.53 -2.22 -14.98
N TYR A 312 31.94 -1.07 -14.64
CA TYR A 312 31.47 -0.75 -13.30
C TYR A 312 29.94 -0.62 -13.21
N ILE A 313 29.21 -0.93 -14.29
CA ILE A 313 27.74 -0.80 -14.33
C ILE A 313 27.05 -1.65 -13.26
N ALA A 314 27.51 -2.87 -13.02
CA ALA A 314 26.98 -3.72 -11.94
C ALA A 314 27.28 -3.17 -10.54
N GLU A 315 28.30 -2.33 -10.38
CA GLU A 315 28.64 -1.67 -9.12
C GLU A 315 27.85 -0.38 -8.88
N LEU A 316 27.18 0.16 -9.90
CA LEU A 316 26.39 1.37 -9.76
C LEU A 316 25.11 1.09 -8.96
N SER A 317 24.98 1.78 -7.82
CA SER A 317 23.75 1.75 -7.02
C SER A 317 22.50 2.13 -7.84
N ARG A 318 21.33 1.62 -7.45
CA ARG A 318 20.03 1.96 -8.05
C ARG A 318 19.77 3.48 -8.13
N ALA A 319 20.32 4.25 -7.19
CA ALA A 319 20.23 5.71 -7.18
C ALA A 319 21.05 6.36 -8.30
N ASN A 320 22.20 5.78 -8.64
CA ASN A 320 23.07 6.27 -9.71
C ASN A 320 22.49 5.91 -11.08
N LEU A 321 21.99 4.68 -11.26
CA LEU A 321 21.24 4.30 -12.47
C LEU A 321 20.01 5.20 -12.69
N LYS A 322 19.31 5.60 -11.61
CA LYS A 322 18.18 6.53 -11.69
C LYS A 322 18.58 7.92 -12.13
N LEU A 323 19.72 8.40 -11.66
CA LEU A 323 20.24 9.69 -12.07
C LEU A 323 20.66 9.69 -13.54
N CYS A 324 21.35 8.64 -14.00
CA CYS A 324 21.73 8.47 -15.40
C CYS A 324 20.49 8.38 -16.31
N CYS A 325 19.52 7.53 -15.97
CA CYS A 325 18.27 7.41 -16.72
C CYS A 325 17.48 8.73 -16.77
N SER A 326 17.44 9.48 -15.66
CA SER A 326 16.78 10.79 -15.63
C SER A 326 17.44 11.79 -16.56
N PHE A 327 18.76 11.78 -16.66
CA PHE A 327 19.51 12.70 -17.51
C PHE A 327 19.36 12.33 -18.99
N LEU A 328 19.53 11.04 -19.32
CA LEU A 328 19.43 10.53 -20.70
C LEU A 328 18.06 10.78 -21.34
N ARG A 329 16.98 10.88 -20.54
CA ARG A 329 15.63 11.22 -21.03
C ARG A 329 15.52 12.67 -21.53
N HIS A 330 16.39 13.57 -21.08
CA HIS A 330 16.37 14.99 -21.42
C HIS A 330 17.40 15.37 -22.49
N LEU A 331 18.13 14.39 -23.04
CA LEU A 331 19.04 14.65 -24.14
C LEU A 331 18.25 14.98 -25.43
N PRO A 332 18.63 16.04 -26.16
CA PRO A 332 17.95 16.43 -27.39
C PRO A 332 18.17 15.45 -28.55
N ASP A 333 19.27 14.67 -28.53
CA ASP A 333 19.48 13.54 -29.44
C ASP A 333 19.29 12.20 -28.71
N ASN A 334 18.14 11.57 -28.96
CA ASN A 334 17.81 10.26 -28.41
C ASN A 334 18.70 9.14 -28.97
N ARG A 335 19.38 9.30 -30.12
CA ARG A 335 20.16 8.20 -30.74
C ARG A 335 21.32 7.76 -29.85
N LEU A 336 22.08 8.72 -29.31
CA LEU A 336 23.20 8.47 -28.41
C LEU A 336 22.71 7.88 -27.08
N ALA A 337 21.65 8.47 -26.51
CA ALA A 337 21.03 7.97 -25.28
C ALA A 337 20.56 6.52 -25.40
N VAL A 338 19.95 6.16 -26.53
CA VAL A 338 19.46 4.81 -26.80
C VAL A 338 20.61 3.82 -26.97
N ARG A 339 21.67 4.20 -27.70
CA ARG A 339 22.88 3.36 -27.83
C ARG A 339 23.47 3.04 -26.46
N HIS A 340 23.62 4.03 -25.59
CA HIS A 340 24.16 3.83 -24.24
C HIS A 340 23.27 2.94 -23.39
N LEU A 341 21.95 3.16 -23.36
CA LEU A 341 21.04 2.35 -22.57
C LEU A 341 20.98 0.89 -23.07
N LEU A 342 21.00 0.65 -24.38
CA LEU A 342 21.06 -0.72 -24.93
C LEU A 342 22.37 -1.42 -24.55
N HIS A 343 23.48 -0.69 -24.54
CA HIS A 343 24.77 -1.25 -24.14
C HIS A 343 24.80 -1.59 -22.63
N ILE A 344 24.19 -0.76 -21.78
CA ILE A 344 23.96 -1.07 -20.35
C ILE A 344 23.12 -2.34 -20.18
N LEU A 345 22.05 -2.50 -20.97
CA LEU A 345 21.23 -3.72 -20.91
C LEU A 345 22.02 -4.96 -21.31
N ASN A 346 22.82 -4.88 -22.37
CA ASN A 346 23.67 -6.00 -22.82
C ASN A 346 24.70 -6.39 -21.76
N ALA A 347 25.38 -5.42 -21.13
CA ALA A 347 26.35 -5.71 -20.07
C ALA A 347 25.69 -6.31 -18.81
N ALA A 348 24.56 -5.75 -18.36
CA ALA A 348 23.84 -6.26 -17.19
C ALA A 348 23.26 -7.67 -17.40
N LYS A 349 22.92 -7.98 -18.64
CA LYS A 349 22.45 -9.29 -19.09
C LYS A 349 23.56 -10.34 -19.02
N THR A 350 24.78 -10.02 -19.48
CA THR A 350 25.92 -10.95 -19.49
C THR A 350 26.47 -11.24 -18.10
N GLU A 351 26.53 -10.25 -17.21
CA GLU A 351 27.20 -10.41 -15.91
C GLU A 351 26.34 -11.16 -14.87
N ASN A 352 25.02 -10.92 -14.85
CA ASN A 352 24.15 -11.41 -13.77
C ASN A 352 22.77 -11.88 -14.22
N GLY A 353 22.49 -11.96 -15.53
CA GLY A 353 21.16 -12.31 -16.05
C GLY A 353 20.04 -11.36 -15.60
N SER A 354 20.41 -10.10 -15.31
CA SER A 354 19.53 -9.06 -14.79
C SER A 354 19.26 -8.00 -15.86
N LEU A 355 18.04 -7.45 -15.88
CA LEU A 355 17.71 -6.30 -16.72
C LEU A 355 17.31 -5.14 -15.80
N PRO A 356 18.07 -4.03 -15.76
CA PRO A 356 17.73 -2.90 -14.92
C PRO A 356 16.37 -2.31 -15.34
N PHE A 357 15.33 -2.53 -14.53
CA PHE A 357 13.96 -2.09 -14.81
C PHE A 357 13.89 -0.61 -15.22
N LEU A 358 14.69 0.24 -14.58
CA LEU A 358 14.69 1.67 -14.87
C LEU A 358 15.29 2.01 -16.24
N VAL A 359 16.28 1.23 -16.70
CA VAL A 359 16.88 1.36 -18.04
C VAL A 359 15.86 0.90 -19.08
N LEU A 360 15.20 -0.24 -18.87
CA LEU A 360 14.13 -0.72 -19.75
C LEU A 360 13.00 0.32 -19.89
N LYS A 361 12.50 0.84 -18.76
CA LYS A 361 11.46 1.86 -18.75
C LYS A 361 11.89 3.14 -19.49
N THR A 362 13.13 3.59 -19.27
CA THR A 362 13.65 4.80 -19.91
C THR A 362 13.79 4.61 -21.42
N LEU A 363 14.26 3.44 -21.87
CA LEU A 363 14.31 3.08 -23.29
C LEU A 363 12.92 3.04 -23.91
N ASN A 364 11.92 2.51 -23.19
CA ASN A 364 10.54 2.50 -23.68
C ASN A 364 9.99 3.91 -23.85
N ASP A 365 10.39 4.84 -22.96
CA ASP A 365 9.99 6.23 -23.04
C ASP A 365 10.57 6.93 -24.28
N ILE A 366 11.84 6.69 -24.62
CA ILE A 366 12.56 7.46 -25.67
C ILE A 366 12.68 6.74 -27.03
N ALA A 367 12.71 5.41 -27.06
CA ALA A 367 12.84 4.59 -28.29
C ALA A 367 12.19 3.20 -28.12
N PRO A 368 10.84 3.15 -28.07
CA PRO A 368 10.10 1.90 -27.87
C PRO A 368 10.32 0.89 -29.01
N ASP A 369 10.57 1.34 -30.24
CA ASP A 369 10.84 0.55 -31.44
C ASP A 369 12.14 -0.28 -31.32
N ARG A 370 13.23 0.37 -30.89
CA ARG A 370 14.51 -0.32 -30.67
C ARG A 370 14.45 -1.26 -29.46
N LEU A 371 13.73 -0.85 -28.42
CA LEU A 371 13.51 -1.71 -27.24
C LEU A 371 12.68 -2.95 -27.60
N PHE A 372 11.66 -2.81 -28.45
CA PHE A 372 10.82 -3.92 -28.88
C PHE A 372 11.66 -5.05 -29.49
N SER A 373 12.52 -4.74 -30.47
CA SER A 373 13.40 -5.73 -31.10
C SER A 373 14.35 -6.38 -30.10
N PHE A 374 14.94 -5.58 -29.20
CA PHE A 374 15.80 -6.09 -28.13
C PHE A 374 15.06 -7.07 -27.21
N LEU A 375 13.85 -6.72 -26.76
CA LEU A 375 13.07 -7.53 -25.83
C LEU A 375 12.61 -8.85 -26.45
N CYS A 376 12.20 -8.85 -27.72
CA CYS A 376 11.83 -10.06 -28.45
C CYS A 376 12.97 -11.09 -28.54
N GLN A 377 14.22 -10.63 -28.60
CA GLN A 377 15.40 -11.50 -28.54
C GLN A 377 15.75 -11.88 -27.09
N ALA A 378 15.78 -10.91 -26.18
CA ALA A 378 16.21 -11.11 -24.80
C ALA A 378 15.34 -12.13 -24.03
N VAL A 379 14.03 -12.18 -24.29
CA VAL A 379 13.15 -13.16 -23.63
C VAL A 379 13.41 -14.61 -24.03
N LYS A 380 14.08 -14.86 -25.17
CA LYS A 380 14.47 -16.20 -25.64
C LYS A 380 15.72 -16.73 -24.92
N GLU A 381 16.44 -15.87 -24.22
CA GLU A 381 17.70 -16.20 -23.55
C GLU A 381 17.51 -16.56 -22.07
N PRO A 382 18.49 -17.24 -21.43
CA PRO A 382 18.43 -17.64 -20.03
C PRO A 382 18.57 -16.45 -19.07
N LEU A 383 17.47 -15.73 -18.86
CA LEU A 383 17.34 -14.62 -17.92
C LEU A 383 16.80 -15.06 -16.56
N SER A 384 17.11 -14.30 -15.50
CA SER A 384 16.48 -14.47 -14.18
C SER A 384 14.97 -14.25 -14.23
N THR A 385 14.22 -14.87 -13.31
CA THR A 385 12.75 -14.76 -13.27
C THR A 385 12.25 -13.31 -13.22
N ASN A 386 12.91 -12.47 -12.41
CA ASN A 386 12.57 -11.06 -12.29
C ASN A 386 12.89 -10.28 -13.58
N ALA A 387 14.03 -10.57 -14.22
CA ALA A 387 14.39 -9.96 -15.49
C ALA A 387 13.40 -10.30 -16.60
N LYS A 388 13.00 -11.58 -16.74
CA LYS A 388 11.94 -12.00 -17.69
C LYS A 388 10.61 -11.29 -17.41
N ARG A 389 10.21 -11.17 -16.15
CA ARG A 389 8.96 -10.47 -15.80
C ARG A 389 9.00 -8.99 -16.16
N HIS A 390 10.12 -8.31 -15.90
CA HIS A 390 10.29 -6.92 -16.31
C HIS A 390 10.35 -6.75 -17.83
N ALA A 391 10.99 -7.69 -18.53
CA ALA A 391 11.00 -7.73 -19.99
C ALA A 391 9.59 -7.89 -20.57
N ILE A 392 8.77 -8.80 -20.03
CA ILE A 392 7.37 -8.98 -20.45
C ILE A 392 6.55 -7.69 -20.27
N GLU A 393 6.68 -7.04 -19.10
CA GLU A 393 5.96 -5.82 -18.80
C GLU A 393 6.30 -4.68 -19.78
N GLU A 394 7.60 -4.50 -20.05
CA GLU A 394 8.06 -3.45 -20.96
C GLU A 394 7.80 -3.78 -22.42
N LEU A 395 7.82 -5.06 -22.80
CA LEU A 395 7.44 -5.53 -24.14
C LEU A 395 5.98 -5.20 -24.41
N LYS A 396 5.08 -5.50 -23.46
CA LYS A 396 3.66 -5.15 -23.55
C LYS A 396 3.45 -3.63 -23.63
N ASN A 397 4.18 -2.85 -22.83
CA ASN A 397 4.09 -1.38 -22.90
C ASN A 397 4.57 -0.85 -24.27
N ALA A 398 5.64 -1.41 -24.83
CA ALA A 398 6.15 -1.03 -26.15
C ALA A 398 5.14 -1.39 -27.26
N ILE A 399 4.53 -2.58 -27.20
CA ILE A 399 3.47 -3.01 -28.15
C ILE A 399 2.31 -2.02 -28.17
N VAL A 400 1.82 -1.62 -26.99
CA VAL A 400 0.72 -0.66 -26.89
C VAL A 400 1.14 0.72 -27.40
N LYS A 401 2.34 1.19 -27.04
CA LYS A 401 2.83 2.53 -27.42
C LYS A 401 3.10 2.66 -28.91
N LEU A 402 3.53 1.58 -29.57
CA LEU A 402 3.80 1.53 -31.01
C LEU A 402 2.56 1.16 -31.85
N ASN A 403 1.40 0.96 -31.23
CA ASN A 403 0.20 0.44 -31.89
C ASN A 403 0.42 -0.89 -32.64
N LEU A 404 1.22 -1.79 -32.04
CA LEU A 404 1.54 -3.11 -32.61
C LEU A 404 0.63 -4.22 -32.05
N GLN A 405 -0.58 -3.88 -31.60
CA GLN A 405 -1.49 -4.87 -30.99
C GLN A 405 -1.83 -5.99 -31.97
N ASP A 406 -1.87 -5.74 -33.29
CA ASP A 406 -2.15 -6.74 -34.33
C ASP A 406 -0.89 -7.40 -34.93
N ASN A 407 0.30 -7.12 -34.38
CA ASN A 407 1.54 -7.71 -34.86
C ASN A 407 1.67 -9.18 -34.41
N ASP A 408 1.54 -10.11 -35.35
CA ASP A 408 1.56 -11.54 -35.06
C ASP A 408 2.85 -12.03 -34.39
N SER A 409 4.00 -11.49 -34.78
CA SER A 409 5.30 -11.86 -34.18
C SER A 409 5.39 -11.44 -32.70
N ALA A 410 4.89 -10.24 -32.38
CA ALA A 410 4.86 -9.72 -31.01
C ALA A 410 3.98 -10.58 -30.09
N ILE A 411 2.79 -10.93 -30.59
CA ILE A 411 1.83 -11.75 -29.85
C ILE A 411 2.34 -13.18 -29.68
N GLU A 412 2.92 -13.76 -30.73
CA GLU A 412 3.48 -15.12 -30.68
C GLU A 412 4.64 -15.21 -29.70
N THR A 413 5.47 -14.17 -29.62
CA THR A 413 6.54 -14.07 -28.61
C THR A 413 5.99 -14.16 -27.20
N LEU A 414 4.89 -13.44 -26.89
CA LEU A 414 4.24 -13.50 -25.58
C LEU A 414 3.52 -14.84 -25.33
N LYS A 415 2.90 -15.43 -26.37
CA LYS A 415 2.28 -16.76 -26.28
C LYS A 415 3.29 -17.84 -25.92
N ASN A 416 4.45 -17.85 -26.57
CA ASN A 416 5.53 -18.79 -26.26
C ASN A 416 5.97 -18.72 -24.78
N LEU A 417 5.99 -17.52 -24.20
CA LEU A 417 6.31 -17.33 -22.77
C LEU A 417 5.25 -17.88 -21.81
N THR A 418 4.04 -18.18 -22.30
CA THR A 418 3.01 -18.87 -21.50
C THR A 418 3.32 -20.36 -21.28
N GLU A 419 4.29 -20.91 -22.00
CA GLU A 419 4.78 -22.28 -21.80
C GLU A 419 6.05 -22.34 -20.95
N ASP A 420 6.60 -21.17 -20.55
CA ASP A 420 7.83 -21.09 -19.75
C ASP A 420 7.70 -21.92 -18.45
N MET A 421 8.75 -22.67 -18.12
CA MET A 421 8.81 -23.56 -16.96
C MET A 421 8.62 -22.81 -15.63
N LEU A 422 8.89 -21.52 -15.58
CA LEU A 422 8.74 -20.67 -14.39
C LEU A 422 7.31 -20.11 -14.30
N PRO A 423 6.51 -20.48 -13.29
CA PRO A 423 5.11 -20.02 -13.18
C PRO A 423 4.97 -18.50 -13.15
N LYS A 424 5.90 -17.79 -12.51
CA LYS A 424 5.87 -16.31 -12.44
C LYS A 424 6.02 -15.63 -13.81
N VAL A 425 6.78 -16.23 -14.72
CA VAL A 425 6.99 -15.71 -16.09
C VAL A 425 5.75 -15.99 -16.92
N ARG A 426 5.31 -17.25 -16.91
CA ARG A 426 4.07 -17.70 -17.57
C ARG A 426 2.85 -16.88 -17.16
N ASN A 427 2.66 -16.69 -15.85
CA ASN A 427 1.53 -15.93 -15.30
C ASN A 427 1.58 -14.46 -15.74
N ALA A 428 2.77 -13.86 -15.82
CA ALA A 428 2.94 -12.49 -16.33
C ALA A 428 2.60 -12.39 -17.82
N ALA A 429 2.98 -13.39 -18.62
CA ALA A 429 2.67 -13.43 -20.05
C ALA A 429 1.15 -13.49 -20.31
N TYR A 430 0.40 -14.31 -19.57
CA TYR A 430 -1.07 -14.34 -19.67
C TYR A 430 -1.72 -12.99 -19.36
N ILE A 431 -1.26 -12.28 -18.33
CA ILE A 431 -1.78 -10.95 -17.98
C ILE A 431 -1.43 -9.93 -19.06
N ALA A 432 -0.20 -9.97 -19.56
CA ALA A 432 0.27 -9.07 -20.62
C ALA A 432 -0.54 -9.21 -21.92
N LEU A 433 -0.82 -10.45 -22.35
CA LEU A 433 -1.69 -10.73 -23.50
C LEU A 433 -3.09 -10.11 -23.34
N GLY A 434 -3.65 -10.18 -22.14
CA GLY A 434 -4.94 -9.55 -21.83
C GLY A 434 -4.90 -8.03 -21.85
N GLN A 435 -3.82 -7.42 -21.36
CA GLN A 435 -3.64 -5.96 -21.39
C GLN A 435 -3.41 -5.40 -22.80
N ILE A 436 -2.89 -6.20 -23.73
CA ILE A 436 -2.78 -5.81 -25.15
C ILE A 436 -4.17 -5.77 -25.79
N GLY A 437 -5.04 -6.72 -25.42
CA GLY A 437 -6.48 -6.65 -25.72
C GLY A 437 -6.86 -6.89 -27.19
N ASN A 438 -6.00 -7.48 -28.01
CA ASN A 438 -6.36 -7.85 -29.38
C ASN A 438 -7.22 -9.13 -29.41
N VAL A 439 -7.96 -9.34 -30.51
CA VAL A 439 -8.89 -10.49 -30.66
C VAL A 439 -8.15 -11.82 -30.51
N LYS A 440 -7.01 -11.99 -31.17
CA LYS A 440 -6.22 -13.24 -31.15
C LYS A 440 -5.73 -13.62 -29.75
N SER A 441 -5.35 -12.65 -28.93
CA SER A 441 -4.89 -12.87 -27.55
C SER A 441 -6.05 -13.20 -26.63
N ILE A 442 -7.19 -12.54 -26.80
CA ILE A 442 -8.40 -12.80 -26.02
C ILE A 442 -8.90 -14.24 -26.29
N ASP A 443 -8.97 -14.65 -27.56
CA ASP A 443 -9.38 -16.00 -27.93
C ASP A 443 -8.41 -17.06 -27.38
N PHE A 444 -7.11 -16.80 -27.47
CA PHE A 444 -6.10 -17.64 -26.85
C PHE A 444 -6.29 -17.77 -25.33
N LEU A 445 -6.58 -16.68 -24.61
CA LEU A 445 -6.84 -16.71 -23.17
C LEU A 445 -8.10 -17.51 -22.83
N ARG A 446 -9.17 -17.40 -23.62
CA ARG A 446 -10.39 -18.21 -23.45
C ARG A 446 -10.10 -19.68 -23.59
N ASP A 447 -9.38 -20.06 -24.63
CA ASP A 447 -9.04 -21.46 -24.88
C ASP A 447 -8.08 -22.00 -23.83
N ALA A 448 -7.08 -21.22 -23.41
CA ALA A 448 -6.20 -21.57 -22.29
C ALA A 448 -7.01 -21.83 -21.01
N PHE A 449 -8.00 -20.98 -20.69
CA PHE A 449 -8.86 -21.20 -19.52
C PHE A 449 -9.73 -22.45 -19.64
N ARG A 450 -10.36 -22.68 -20.80
CA ARG A 450 -11.16 -23.89 -21.07
C ARG A 450 -10.33 -25.16 -20.91
N GLN A 451 -9.08 -25.11 -21.35
CA GLN A 451 -8.14 -26.22 -21.31
C GLN A 451 -7.44 -26.38 -19.96
N ALA A 452 -7.54 -25.41 -19.06
CA ALA A 452 -6.78 -25.38 -17.81
C ALA A 452 -7.04 -26.60 -16.91
N LYS A 453 -8.27 -27.11 -16.89
CA LYS A 453 -8.62 -28.33 -16.14
C LYS A 453 -8.00 -29.58 -16.76
N ARG A 454 -7.99 -29.69 -18.10
CA ARG A 454 -7.40 -30.82 -18.83
C ARG A 454 -5.88 -30.87 -18.64
N HIS A 455 -5.24 -29.72 -18.69
CA HIS A 455 -3.78 -29.57 -18.56
C HIS A 455 -3.31 -29.46 -17.11
N LYS A 456 -4.19 -29.68 -16.12
CA LYS A 456 -3.88 -29.61 -14.68
C LYS A 456 -3.12 -28.33 -14.29
N MET A 457 -3.49 -27.20 -14.90
CA MET A 457 -2.82 -25.93 -14.62
C MET A 457 -3.02 -25.52 -13.16
N SER A 458 -2.01 -24.89 -12.57
CA SER A 458 -2.09 -24.38 -11.20
C SER A 458 -3.22 -23.38 -11.03
N LEU A 459 -3.77 -23.27 -9.81
CA LEU A 459 -4.78 -22.25 -9.50
C LEU A 459 -4.27 -20.83 -9.78
N GLU A 460 -3.00 -20.56 -9.51
CA GLU A 460 -2.39 -19.24 -9.76
C GLU A 460 -2.40 -18.90 -11.26
N THR A 461 -2.04 -19.86 -12.11
CA THR A 461 -2.08 -19.68 -13.57
C THR A 461 -3.50 -19.49 -14.08
N GLN A 462 -4.47 -20.25 -13.56
CA GLN A 462 -5.89 -20.04 -13.87
C GLN A 462 -6.36 -18.63 -13.49
N MET A 463 -5.91 -18.11 -12.33
CA MET A 463 -6.20 -16.72 -11.93
C MET A 463 -5.57 -15.70 -12.88
N SER A 464 -4.32 -15.91 -13.30
CA SER A 464 -3.64 -14.99 -14.24
C SER A 464 -4.31 -14.94 -15.60
N ILE A 465 -4.82 -16.07 -16.12
CA ILE A 465 -5.60 -16.09 -17.36
C ILE A 465 -6.88 -15.27 -17.21
N LEU A 466 -7.64 -15.50 -16.14
CA LEU A 466 -8.87 -14.73 -15.87
C LEU A 466 -8.59 -13.24 -15.64
N GLN A 467 -7.47 -12.89 -15.01
CA GLN A 467 -7.03 -11.49 -14.87
C GLN A 467 -6.71 -10.85 -16.23
N GLY A 468 -6.09 -11.61 -17.13
CA GLY A 468 -5.88 -11.21 -18.53
C GLY A 468 -7.20 -10.91 -19.23
N LEU A 469 -8.19 -11.81 -19.15
CA LEU A 469 -9.52 -11.61 -19.75
C LEU A 469 -10.23 -10.37 -19.19
N ILE A 470 -10.16 -10.14 -17.87
CA ILE A 470 -10.72 -8.92 -17.25
C ILE A 470 -10.01 -7.66 -17.74
N ALA A 471 -8.70 -7.71 -17.95
CA ALA A 471 -7.92 -6.57 -18.44
C ALA A 471 -8.29 -6.20 -19.89
N ALA A 472 -8.60 -7.19 -20.72
CA ALA A 472 -9.03 -6.98 -22.10
C ALA A 472 -10.44 -6.38 -22.24
N GLY A 473 -11.26 -6.50 -21.19
CA GLY A 473 -12.68 -6.17 -21.23
C GLY A 473 -13.53 -7.41 -21.53
N ILE A 474 -14.59 -7.59 -20.74
CA ILE A 474 -15.41 -8.80 -20.76
C ILE A 474 -16.45 -8.71 -21.87
N THR A 475 -16.42 -9.66 -22.80
CA THR A 475 -17.44 -9.79 -23.84
C THR A 475 -18.66 -10.55 -23.32
N PRO A 476 -19.83 -10.49 -24.01
CA PRO A 476 -21.01 -11.28 -23.65
C PRO A 476 -20.74 -12.79 -23.49
N ASP A 477 -19.83 -13.35 -24.29
CA ASP A 477 -19.47 -14.77 -24.22
C ASP A 477 -18.70 -15.11 -22.93
N ASP A 478 -17.92 -14.16 -22.42
CA ASP A 478 -17.16 -14.30 -21.17
C ASP A 478 -18.06 -14.14 -19.93
N GLU A 479 -19.15 -13.38 -20.05
CA GLU A 479 -20.05 -13.10 -18.94
C GLU A 479 -20.64 -14.38 -18.33
N LEU A 480 -21.10 -15.32 -19.15
CA LEU A 480 -21.69 -16.58 -18.66
C LEU A 480 -20.66 -17.39 -17.86
N MET A 481 -19.40 -17.37 -18.28
CA MET A 481 -18.30 -17.99 -17.55
C MET A 481 -18.13 -17.34 -16.17
N PHE A 482 -18.04 -16.01 -16.10
CA PHE A 482 -17.89 -15.30 -14.81
C PHE A 482 -19.12 -15.45 -13.91
N VAL A 483 -20.32 -15.49 -14.47
CA VAL A 483 -21.57 -15.81 -13.74
C VAL A 483 -21.48 -17.19 -13.10
N ARG A 484 -20.98 -18.21 -13.81
CA ARG A 484 -20.76 -19.55 -13.23
C ARG A 484 -19.72 -19.53 -12.12
N LEU A 485 -18.66 -18.74 -12.26
CA LEU A 485 -17.61 -18.62 -11.26
C LEU A 485 -18.08 -18.00 -9.93
N THR A 486 -19.19 -17.24 -9.91
CA THR A 486 -19.76 -16.75 -8.64
C THR A 486 -20.29 -17.86 -7.73
N TYR A 487 -20.56 -19.06 -8.27
CA TYR A 487 -20.98 -20.23 -7.48
C TYR A 487 -19.82 -21.20 -7.19
N ASN A 488 -18.60 -20.87 -7.61
CA ASN A 488 -17.47 -21.77 -7.46
C ASN A 488 -17.14 -21.97 -5.97
N PRO A 489 -16.84 -23.21 -5.52
CA PRO A 489 -16.48 -23.47 -4.12
C PRO A 489 -15.26 -22.67 -3.64
N LEU A 490 -14.33 -22.34 -4.54
CA LEU A 490 -13.13 -21.60 -4.20
C LEU A 490 -13.39 -20.09 -4.13
N VAL A 491 -13.00 -19.50 -3.01
CA VAL A 491 -13.10 -18.06 -2.72
C VAL A 491 -12.47 -17.20 -3.82
N ARG A 492 -11.29 -17.60 -4.32
CA ARG A 492 -10.56 -16.84 -5.35
C ARG A 492 -11.33 -16.74 -6.67
N PHE A 493 -12.06 -17.78 -7.08
CA PHE A 493 -12.89 -17.75 -8.29
C PHE A 493 -14.13 -16.85 -8.11
N ARG A 494 -14.73 -16.83 -6.92
CA ARG A 494 -15.86 -15.92 -6.64
C ARG A 494 -15.40 -14.45 -6.59
N ALA A 495 -14.26 -14.20 -5.97
CA ALA A 495 -13.62 -12.90 -5.91
C ALA A 495 -13.31 -12.31 -7.30
N ILE A 496 -12.66 -13.10 -8.17
CA ILE A 496 -12.34 -12.65 -9.53
C ILE A 496 -13.60 -12.45 -10.39
N ALA A 497 -14.65 -13.26 -10.17
CA ALA A 497 -15.93 -13.09 -10.83
C ALA A 497 -16.63 -11.77 -10.46
N ILE A 498 -16.60 -11.36 -9.19
CA ILE A 498 -17.12 -10.04 -8.78
C ILE A 498 -16.37 -8.92 -9.49
N ARG A 499 -15.03 -8.99 -9.51
CA ARG A 499 -14.20 -7.98 -10.19
C ARG A 499 -14.55 -7.88 -11.67
N ALA A 500 -14.80 -9.03 -12.30
CA ALA A 500 -15.19 -9.14 -13.69
C ALA A 500 -16.57 -8.50 -13.94
N LEU A 501 -17.62 -9.04 -13.31
CA LEU A 501 -19.01 -8.64 -13.53
C LEU A 501 -19.26 -7.14 -13.24
N ARG A 502 -18.46 -6.53 -12.36
CA ARG A 502 -18.49 -5.09 -12.07
C ARG A 502 -18.24 -4.21 -13.30
N GLN A 503 -17.48 -4.68 -14.30
CA GLN A 503 -17.18 -3.88 -15.50
C GLN A 503 -18.43 -3.58 -16.34
N ASN A 504 -19.48 -4.40 -16.23
CA ASN A 504 -20.72 -4.26 -17.00
C ASN A 504 -21.80 -3.48 -16.23
N GLY A 505 -21.37 -2.65 -15.27
CA GLY A 505 -22.22 -1.72 -14.53
C GLY A 505 -23.39 -2.42 -13.82
N GLU A 506 -24.60 -1.94 -14.07
CA GLU A 506 -25.80 -2.37 -13.35
C GLU A 506 -26.32 -3.76 -13.73
N LYS A 507 -25.92 -4.33 -14.87
CA LYS A 507 -26.46 -5.60 -15.39
C LYS A 507 -26.38 -6.74 -14.36
N TYR A 508 -25.30 -6.77 -13.58
CA TYR A 508 -25.05 -7.79 -12.57
C TYR A 508 -25.28 -7.33 -11.14
N TRP A 509 -25.98 -6.20 -10.95
CA TRP A 509 -26.26 -5.60 -9.64
C TRP A 509 -26.84 -6.60 -8.65
N GLN A 510 -27.98 -7.21 -8.98
CA GLN A 510 -28.70 -8.13 -8.09
C GLN A 510 -27.82 -9.31 -7.67
N ARG A 511 -26.99 -9.81 -8.59
CA ARG A 511 -26.11 -10.94 -8.32
C ARG A 511 -24.98 -10.57 -7.38
N ILE A 512 -24.34 -9.42 -7.59
CA ILE A 512 -23.29 -8.92 -6.70
C ILE A 512 -23.89 -8.57 -5.33
N SER A 513 -25.11 -8.02 -5.27
CA SER A 513 -25.84 -7.80 -4.01
C SER A 513 -26.11 -9.09 -3.26
N ALA A 514 -26.58 -10.14 -3.95
CA ALA A 514 -26.79 -11.45 -3.33
C ALA A 514 -25.49 -12.04 -2.75
N MET A 515 -24.36 -11.85 -3.44
CA MET A 515 -23.05 -12.26 -2.92
C MET A 515 -22.63 -11.42 -1.70
N ALA A 516 -22.91 -10.11 -1.70
CA ALA A 516 -22.65 -9.24 -0.56
C ALA A 516 -23.48 -9.63 0.68
N GLU A 517 -24.71 -10.12 0.49
CA GLU A 517 -25.61 -10.52 1.58
C GLU A 517 -25.33 -11.93 2.11
N SER A 518 -25.07 -12.89 1.22
CA SER A 518 -25.19 -14.32 1.55
C SER A 518 -23.94 -15.16 1.32
N ASP A 519 -22.85 -14.60 0.77
CA ASP A 519 -21.63 -15.38 0.60
C ASP A 519 -21.05 -15.79 1.98
N ARG A 520 -20.61 -17.05 2.05
CA ARG A 520 -20.07 -17.65 3.27
C ARG A 520 -18.73 -17.06 3.68
N ASN A 521 -17.99 -16.47 2.74
CA ASN A 521 -16.67 -15.90 2.99
C ASN A 521 -16.72 -14.37 3.03
N VAL A 522 -16.18 -13.80 4.10
CA VAL A 522 -16.22 -12.35 4.35
C VAL A 522 -15.43 -11.54 3.32
N ASP A 523 -14.35 -12.08 2.75
CA ASP A 523 -13.57 -11.38 1.72
C ASP A 523 -14.37 -11.23 0.43
N VAL A 524 -15.14 -12.27 0.07
CA VAL A 524 -16.05 -12.22 -1.08
C VAL A 524 -17.16 -11.18 -0.84
N ARG A 525 -17.77 -11.18 0.36
CA ARG A 525 -18.76 -10.16 0.73
C ARG A 525 -18.16 -8.75 0.68
N THR A 526 -16.95 -8.57 1.20
CA THR A 526 -16.21 -7.30 1.19
C THR A 526 -15.94 -6.82 -0.23
N GLN A 527 -15.52 -7.72 -1.13
CA GLN A 527 -15.30 -7.40 -2.54
C GLN A 527 -16.60 -7.05 -3.25
N ALA A 528 -17.68 -7.77 -2.95
CA ALA A 528 -19.01 -7.49 -3.50
C ALA A 528 -19.51 -6.11 -3.06
N VAL A 529 -19.40 -5.77 -1.78
CA VAL A 529 -19.71 -4.44 -1.23
C VAL A 529 -18.92 -3.34 -1.96
N ARG A 530 -17.60 -3.51 -2.13
CA ARG A 530 -16.77 -2.55 -2.88
C ARG A 530 -17.17 -2.48 -4.34
N ALA A 531 -17.57 -3.60 -4.95
CA ALA A 531 -18.01 -3.62 -6.33
C ALA A 531 -19.32 -2.86 -6.52
N LEU A 532 -20.31 -3.02 -5.63
CA LEU A 532 -21.56 -2.27 -5.66
C LEU A 532 -21.32 -0.77 -5.60
N VAL A 533 -20.50 -0.31 -4.65
CA VAL A 533 -20.17 1.12 -4.50
C VAL A 533 -19.50 1.68 -5.76
N ASN A 534 -18.64 0.89 -6.40
CA ASN A 534 -17.97 1.28 -7.63
C ASN A 534 -18.90 1.30 -8.86
N ILE A 535 -19.95 0.47 -8.87
CA ILE A 535 -20.97 0.49 -9.94
C ILE A 535 -21.85 1.72 -9.75
N ASP A 536 -22.44 1.85 -8.56
CA ASP A 536 -23.30 2.96 -8.19
C ASP A 536 -23.30 3.11 -6.66
N ALA A 537 -22.62 4.14 -6.17
CA ALA A 537 -22.52 4.45 -4.75
C ALA A 537 -23.89 4.79 -4.11
N THR A 538 -24.78 5.42 -4.87
CA THR A 538 -26.12 5.84 -4.44
C THR A 538 -27.00 4.63 -4.17
N LYS A 539 -27.10 3.75 -5.17
CA LYS A 539 -27.88 2.52 -5.08
C LYS A 539 -27.27 1.57 -4.06
N ALA A 540 -25.94 1.55 -3.95
CA ALA A 540 -25.24 0.73 -2.97
C ALA A 540 -25.60 1.14 -1.56
N TYR A 541 -25.76 2.44 -1.29
CA TYR A 541 -26.03 2.94 0.06
C TYR A 541 -27.26 2.28 0.72
N LYS A 542 -28.36 2.12 -0.04
CA LYS A 542 -29.57 1.44 0.45
C LYS A 542 -29.29 -0.02 0.86
N VAL A 543 -28.49 -0.72 0.08
CA VAL A 543 -28.05 -2.10 0.37
C VAL A 543 -27.11 -2.13 1.57
N LEU A 544 -26.18 -1.18 1.67
CA LEU A 544 -25.18 -1.11 2.73
C LEU A 544 -25.77 -0.82 4.12
N ILE A 545 -26.84 -0.02 4.21
CA ILE A 545 -27.55 0.21 5.49
C ILE A 545 -28.09 -1.13 6.02
N LYS A 546 -28.85 -1.83 5.18
CA LYS A 546 -29.46 -3.13 5.54
C LYS A 546 -28.42 -4.18 5.87
N LEU A 547 -27.31 -4.22 5.11
CA LEU A 547 -26.19 -5.11 5.37
C LEU A 547 -25.54 -4.80 6.71
N LYS A 548 -25.23 -3.54 7.00
CA LYS A 548 -24.54 -3.13 8.24
C LYS A 548 -25.30 -3.55 9.50
N GLU A 549 -26.62 -3.48 9.49
CA GLU A 549 -27.47 -3.86 10.64
C GLU A 549 -27.39 -5.36 10.94
N ASN A 550 -27.30 -6.20 9.90
CA ASN A 550 -27.36 -7.66 10.01
C ASN A 550 -25.99 -8.35 9.86
N GLU A 551 -24.92 -7.60 9.61
CA GLU A 551 -23.60 -8.16 9.33
C GLU A 551 -22.92 -8.69 10.60
N PRO A 552 -22.64 -10.00 10.71
CA PRO A 552 -21.98 -10.56 11.89
C PRO A 552 -20.49 -10.17 12.00
N ASP A 553 -19.81 -9.90 10.89
CA ASP A 553 -18.38 -9.62 10.89
C ASP A 553 -18.06 -8.13 11.13
N GLU A 554 -17.30 -7.84 12.19
CA GLU A 554 -16.94 -6.47 12.58
C GLU A 554 -15.98 -5.79 11.59
N ASN A 555 -15.11 -6.53 10.90
CA ASN A 555 -14.20 -5.94 9.91
C ASN A 555 -14.98 -5.49 8.67
N LEU A 556 -15.97 -6.26 8.25
CA LEU A 556 -16.86 -5.89 7.15
C LEU A 556 -17.78 -4.75 7.56
N LYS A 557 -18.36 -4.74 8.77
CA LYS A 557 -19.10 -3.59 9.31
C LYS A 557 -18.29 -2.30 9.30
N ASN A 558 -17.03 -2.37 9.72
CA ASN A 558 -16.11 -1.23 9.70
C ASN A 558 -15.80 -0.80 8.27
N THR A 559 -15.60 -1.76 7.36
CA THR A 559 -15.41 -1.47 5.93
C THR A 559 -16.64 -0.79 5.33
N ILE A 560 -17.85 -1.30 5.57
CA ILE A 560 -19.11 -0.72 5.14
C ILE A 560 -19.24 0.71 5.68
N THR A 561 -18.98 0.90 6.97
CA THR A 561 -19.03 2.23 7.61
C THR A 561 -18.02 3.20 6.97
N SER A 562 -16.80 2.75 6.70
CA SER A 562 -15.77 3.57 6.06
C SER A 562 -16.13 3.94 4.62
N LEU A 563 -16.76 3.03 3.86
CA LEU A 563 -17.23 3.28 2.50
C LEU A 563 -18.40 4.24 2.49
N MET A 564 -19.37 4.05 3.39
CA MET A 564 -20.48 4.96 3.59
C MET A 564 -20.01 6.38 3.95
N HIS A 565 -19.01 6.50 4.83
CA HIS A 565 -18.43 7.80 5.20
C HIS A 565 -17.64 8.45 4.07
N ARG A 566 -16.82 7.68 3.34
CA ARG A 566 -16.04 8.19 2.20
C ARG A 566 -16.94 8.75 1.10
N HIS A 567 -18.06 8.10 0.86
CA HIS A 567 -19.03 8.53 -0.14
C HIS A 567 -20.11 9.45 0.45
N GLU A 568 -20.02 9.83 1.73
CA GLU A 568 -20.99 10.69 2.42
C GLU A 568 -21.10 12.07 1.75
N GLN A 569 -20.02 12.61 1.19
CA GLN A 569 -20.08 13.88 0.45
C GLN A 569 -20.83 13.75 -0.88
N SER A 570 -20.67 12.63 -1.61
CA SER A 570 -21.46 12.31 -2.80
C SER A 570 -22.92 11.95 -2.48
N ILE A 571 -23.19 11.55 -1.23
CA ILE A 571 -24.53 11.20 -0.72
C ILE A 571 -25.25 12.40 -0.10
N ARG A 572 -24.53 13.38 0.46
CA ARG A 572 -25.13 14.65 0.95
C ARG A 572 -25.76 15.47 -0.18
N SER A 573 -25.38 15.23 -1.43
CA SER A 573 -26.02 15.80 -2.62
C SER A 573 -27.22 14.99 -3.11
N LEU A 574 -27.52 13.84 -2.50
CA LEU A 574 -28.71 13.06 -2.80
C LEU A 574 -29.75 13.32 -1.71
N PRO A 575 -31.03 13.40 -2.08
CA PRO A 575 -32.09 13.48 -1.10
C PRO A 575 -31.97 12.21 -0.25
N ILE A 576 -31.59 12.38 1.02
CA ILE A 576 -32.13 11.52 2.06
C ILE A 576 -33.63 11.54 1.76
N ASP A 577 -34.27 10.37 1.69
CA ASP A 577 -35.72 10.34 1.63
C ASP A 577 -36.18 10.93 2.96
N GLU A 578 -36.29 12.26 3.02
CA GLU A 578 -36.58 13.03 4.22
C GLU A 578 -37.87 12.50 4.83
N GLU A 579 -38.77 12.03 3.96
CA GLU A 579 -39.98 11.31 4.31
C GLU A 579 -39.67 10.03 5.08
N GLN A 580 -38.79 9.13 4.59
CA GLN A 580 -38.46 7.89 5.32
C GLN A 580 -37.76 8.18 6.67
N LEU A 581 -36.85 9.15 6.72
CA LEU A 581 -36.18 9.52 7.97
C LEU A 581 -37.14 10.22 8.94
N LEU A 582 -38.08 11.03 8.43
CA LEU A 582 -39.17 11.63 9.19
C LEU A 582 -40.06 10.53 9.78
N GLN A 583 -40.56 9.60 8.96
CA GLN A 583 -41.42 8.50 9.40
C GLN A 583 -40.75 7.60 10.44
N SER A 584 -39.49 7.21 10.22
CA SER A 584 -38.73 6.43 11.19
C SER A 584 -38.53 7.17 12.52
N SER A 585 -38.19 8.47 12.45
CA SER A 585 -37.96 9.28 13.66
C SER A 585 -39.26 9.57 14.42
N LEU A 586 -40.38 9.73 13.71
CA LEU A 586 -41.73 9.84 14.30
C LEU A 586 -42.12 8.55 15.02
N SER A 587 -41.89 7.38 14.40
CA SER A 587 -42.15 6.09 15.04
C SER A 587 -41.26 5.88 16.28
N GLY A 588 -40.01 6.36 16.24
CA GLY A 588 -39.06 6.27 17.34
C GLY A 588 -39.48 7.03 18.60
N LEU A 589 -40.29 8.09 18.48
CA LEU A 589 -40.85 8.81 19.63
C LEU A 589 -41.79 7.93 20.47
N GLN A 590 -42.43 6.92 19.87
CA GLN A 590 -43.39 6.03 20.53
C GLN A 590 -42.75 4.75 21.08
N SER A 591 -41.43 4.65 21.05
CA SER A 591 -40.71 3.46 21.51
C SER A 591 -40.75 3.30 23.03
N SER A 592 -40.82 2.05 23.50
CA SER A 592 -40.68 1.72 24.92
C SER A 592 -39.26 2.01 25.46
N ASP A 593 -38.23 2.00 24.60
CA ASP A 593 -36.86 2.35 24.99
C ASP A 593 -36.63 3.87 24.89
N LYS A 594 -36.38 4.49 26.04
CA LYS A 594 -36.05 5.92 26.14
C LYS A 594 -34.85 6.35 25.30
N LYS A 595 -33.87 5.48 25.05
CA LYS A 595 -32.72 5.80 24.18
C LYS A 595 -33.17 5.97 22.73
N ILE A 596 -34.17 5.20 22.29
CA ILE A 596 -34.75 5.31 20.95
C ILE A 596 -35.59 6.59 20.87
N ARG A 597 -36.40 6.89 21.89
CA ARG A 597 -37.15 8.16 21.96
C ARG A 597 -36.24 9.39 21.87
N ILE A 598 -35.12 9.40 22.60
CA ILE A 598 -34.09 10.46 22.54
C ILE A 598 -33.51 10.58 21.13
N LYS A 599 -33.18 9.46 20.48
CA LYS A 599 -32.65 9.47 19.11
C LYS A 599 -33.66 10.03 18.12
N GLY A 600 -34.93 9.61 18.21
CA GLY A 600 -36.03 10.13 17.40
C GLY A 600 -36.18 11.64 17.53
N ALA A 601 -36.26 12.14 18.77
CA ALA A 601 -36.39 13.58 19.02
C ALA A 601 -35.19 14.40 18.49
N LYS A 602 -33.96 13.90 18.66
CA LYS A 602 -32.76 14.55 18.08
C LYS A 602 -32.76 14.57 16.56
N ALA A 603 -33.19 13.48 15.92
CA ALA A 603 -33.26 13.40 14.47
C ALA A 603 -34.29 14.39 13.92
N LEU A 604 -35.48 14.46 14.52
CA LEU A 604 -36.53 15.42 14.13
C LEU A 604 -36.08 16.88 14.30
N GLY A 605 -35.37 17.20 15.39
CA GLY A 605 -34.81 18.55 15.60
C GLY A 605 -33.76 18.96 14.56
N ARG A 606 -33.03 17.99 13.99
CA ARG A 606 -32.06 18.23 12.90
C ARG A 606 -32.75 18.40 11.55
N LEU A 607 -33.80 17.61 11.30
CA LEU A 607 -34.62 17.70 10.09
C LEU A 607 -35.37 19.03 10.00
N LYS A 608 -35.75 19.60 11.15
CA LYS A 608 -36.52 20.85 11.23
C LYS A 608 -37.87 20.82 10.50
N HIS A 609 -38.43 19.63 10.31
CA HIS A 609 -39.67 19.45 9.57
C HIS A 609 -40.89 19.86 10.41
N VAL A 610 -41.83 20.60 9.82
CA VAL A 610 -43.01 21.15 10.52
C VAL A 610 -43.92 20.04 11.06
N SER A 611 -44.07 18.93 10.35
CA SER A 611 -44.87 17.77 10.80
C SER A 611 -44.37 17.14 12.10
N ALA A 612 -43.13 17.40 12.52
CA ALA A 612 -42.57 16.90 13.77
C ALA A 612 -43.05 17.67 15.01
N ILE A 613 -43.64 18.87 14.84
CA ILE A 613 -43.95 19.78 15.95
C ILE A 613 -44.96 19.15 16.91
N GLN A 614 -46.10 18.67 16.40
CA GLN A 614 -47.15 18.11 17.26
C GLN A 614 -46.67 16.85 18.02
N PRO A 615 -46.03 15.86 17.38
CA PRO A 615 -45.44 14.71 18.08
C PRO A 615 -44.37 15.08 19.12
N LEU A 616 -43.55 16.09 18.84
CA LEU A 616 -42.57 16.59 19.80
C LEU A 616 -43.23 17.35 20.96
N CYS A 617 -44.33 18.08 20.72
CA CYS A 617 -45.13 18.70 21.77
C CYS A 617 -45.77 17.65 22.69
N GLU A 618 -46.21 16.51 22.15
CA GLU A 618 -46.67 15.37 22.97
C GLU A 618 -45.51 14.78 23.78
N THR A 619 -44.32 14.69 23.19
CA THR A 619 -43.09 14.20 23.84
C THR A 619 -42.62 15.10 24.99
N LEU A 620 -43.06 16.37 25.06
CA LEU A 620 -42.85 17.22 26.23
C LEU A 620 -43.56 16.71 27.49
N ARG A 621 -44.44 15.72 27.39
CA ARG A 621 -45.12 15.07 28.52
C ARG A 621 -44.59 13.66 28.82
N ASP A 622 -43.44 13.29 28.26
CA ASP A 622 -42.80 12.00 28.50
C ASP A 622 -42.48 11.80 29.99
N GLU A 623 -42.52 10.55 30.46
CA GLU A 623 -42.18 10.18 31.84
C GLU A 623 -40.72 10.53 32.21
N ASP A 624 -39.78 10.43 31.25
CA ASP A 624 -38.35 10.63 31.48
C ASP A 624 -37.95 12.08 31.20
N GLY A 625 -37.36 12.74 32.21
CA GLY A 625 -36.97 14.15 32.12
C GLY A 625 -35.90 14.45 31.07
N ILE A 626 -35.07 13.47 30.67
CA ILE A 626 -34.09 13.64 29.59
C ILE A 626 -34.79 13.66 28.24
N VAL A 627 -35.80 12.80 28.04
CA VAL A 627 -36.61 12.80 26.81
C VAL A 627 -37.33 14.14 26.66
N ARG A 628 -37.96 14.66 27.73
CA ARG A 628 -38.58 15.99 27.72
C ARG A 628 -37.58 17.11 27.40
N THR A 629 -36.38 17.05 27.95
CA THR A 629 -35.30 18.02 27.68
C THR A 629 -34.94 18.03 26.19
N VAL A 630 -34.73 16.86 25.59
CA VAL A 630 -34.37 16.73 24.18
C VAL A 630 -35.51 17.16 23.26
N ALA A 631 -36.76 16.87 23.61
CA ALA A 631 -37.93 17.34 22.88
C ALA A 631 -38.01 18.88 22.86
N ALA A 632 -37.77 19.54 24.00
CA ALA A 632 -37.71 21.00 24.08
C ALA A 632 -36.59 21.59 23.22
N GLU A 633 -35.40 20.98 23.22
CA GLU A 633 -34.28 21.39 22.35
C GLU A 633 -34.61 21.21 20.85
N ALA A 634 -35.28 20.12 20.50
CA ALA A 634 -35.71 19.84 19.13
C ALA A 634 -36.72 20.87 18.63
N LEU A 635 -37.74 21.19 19.45
CA LEU A 635 -38.73 22.23 19.14
C LEU A 635 -38.10 23.62 18.98
N GLY A 636 -37.13 23.96 19.82
CA GLY A 636 -36.36 25.20 19.67
C GLY A 636 -35.50 25.24 18.40
N SER A 637 -35.02 24.09 17.94
CA SER A 637 -34.25 23.97 16.69
C SER A 637 -35.13 24.09 15.44
N ILE A 638 -36.38 23.60 15.52
CA ILE A 638 -37.42 23.79 14.49
C ILE A 638 -37.85 25.27 14.41
N GLY A 639 -38.00 25.93 15.56
CA GLY A 639 -38.25 27.38 15.61
C GLY A 639 -39.68 27.80 15.24
N ASN A 640 -40.66 26.92 15.39
CA ASN A 640 -42.06 27.21 15.02
C ASN A 640 -42.90 27.72 16.20
N ASN A 641 -43.75 28.71 15.94
CA ASN A 641 -44.60 29.38 16.93
C ASN A 641 -45.68 28.49 17.56
N LEU A 642 -46.03 27.36 16.95
CA LEU A 642 -46.97 26.38 17.52
C LEU A 642 -46.41 25.73 18.80
N SER A 643 -45.08 25.67 18.94
CA SER A 643 -44.40 25.09 20.10
C SER A 643 -44.39 26.01 21.33
N VAL A 644 -44.77 27.28 21.17
CA VAL A 644 -44.59 28.31 22.22
C VAL A 644 -45.41 28.02 23.47
N LEU A 645 -46.70 27.71 23.33
CA LEU A 645 -47.56 27.43 24.49
C LEU A 645 -47.15 26.15 25.24
N PRO A 646 -46.88 25.01 24.56
CA PRO A 646 -46.34 23.82 25.22
C PRO A 646 -45.00 24.06 25.92
N LEU A 647 -44.10 24.84 25.33
CA LEU A 647 -42.81 25.17 25.95
C LEU A 647 -42.97 26.12 27.16
N ILE A 648 -43.97 27.01 27.15
CA ILE A 648 -44.32 27.82 28.34
C ILE A 648 -44.80 26.91 29.47
N GLU A 649 -45.67 25.93 29.18
CA GLU A 649 -46.16 24.96 30.17
C GLU A 649 -44.98 24.22 30.84
N VAL A 650 -44.01 23.75 30.04
CA VAL A 650 -42.80 23.08 30.54
C VAL A 650 -41.97 24.02 31.40
N LEU A 651 -41.75 25.27 30.97
CA LEU A 651 -40.98 26.24 31.73
C LEU A 651 -41.61 26.55 33.10
N GLU A 652 -42.94 26.67 33.18
CA GLU A 652 -43.61 27.06 34.42
C GLU A 652 -43.82 25.88 35.39
N SER A 653 -44.01 24.66 34.88
CA SER A 653 -44.54 23.55 35.70
C SER A 653 -43.71 22.26 35.73
N ASP A 654 -42.71 22.08 34.86
CA ASP A 654 -41.97 20.81 34.80
C ASP A 654 -41.10 20.60 36.06
N SER A 655 -41.15 19.40 36.64
CA SER A 655 -40.34 19.03 37.80
C SER A 655 -38.84 18.95 37.48
N HIS A 656 -38.48 18.62 36.24
CA HIS A 656 -37.11 18.39 35.80
C HIS A 656 -36.41 19.69 35.37
N THR A 657 -35.36 20.06 36.11
CA THR A 657 -34.64 21.32 35.91
C THR A 657 -34.05 21.49 34.51
N HIS A 658 -33.56 20.42 33.87
CA HIS A 658 -33.01 20.51 32.52
C HIS A 658 -34.09 20.73 31.47
N ALA A 659 -35.29 20.20 31.66
CA ALA A 659 -36.43 20.41 30.77
C ALA A 659 -36.88 21.88 30.83
N ARG A 660 -37.03 22.45 32.03
CA ARG A 660 -37.33 23.90 32.21
C ARG A 660 -36.29 24.79 31.55
N ALA A 661 -35.00 24.47 31.68
CA ALA A 661 -33.92 25.24 31.10
C ALA A 661 -33.88 25.14 29.56
N ALA A 662 -34.09 23.94 29.01
CA ALA A 662 -34.20 23.73 27.57
C ALA A 662 -35.41 24.47 27.00
N ALA A 663 -36.55 24.46 27.71
CA ALA A 663 -37.75 25.21 27.31
C ALA A 663 -37.50 26.73 27.30
N ALA A 664 -36.86 27.29 28.33
CA ALA A 664 -36.47 28.70 28.34
C ALA A 664 -35.59 29.06 27.13
N LYS A 665 -34.57 28.24 26.85
CA LYS A 665 -33.69 28.42 25.68
C LYS A 665 -34.44 28.33 24.37
N ALA A 666 -35.33 27.34 24.22
CA ALA A 666 -36.13 27.12 23.02
C ALA A 666 -37.07 28.30 22.74
N LEU A 667 -37.74 28.83 23.77
CA LEU A 667 -38.59 30.03 23.66
C LEU A 667 -37.78 31.25 23.18
N GLY A 668 -36.56 31.43 23.69
CA GLY A 668 -35.65 32.48 23.21
C GLY A 668 -35.11 32.29 21.80
N LEU A 669 -35.07 31.05 21.29
CA LEU A 669 -34.73 30.76 19.89
C LEU A 669 -35.91 31.00 18.95
N ILE A 670 -37.13 30.69 19.39
CA ILE A 670 -38.36 30.93 18.60
C ILE A 670 -38.66 32.43 18.48
N GLY A 671 -38.41 33.21 19.53
CA GLY A 671 -38.53 34.67 19.46
C GLY A 671 -39.97 35.21 19.56
N ASP A 672 -40.93 34.39 19.99
CA ASP A 672 -42.34 34.79 20.10
C ASP A 672 -42.62 35.56 21.40
N LYS A 673 -43.23 36.75 21.27
CA LYS A 673 -43.53 37.66 22.39
C LYS A 673 -44.47 37.07 23.44
N ARG A 674 -45.27 36.06 23.10
CA ARG A 674 -46.13 35.35 24.06
C ARG A 674 -45.32 34.69 25.19
N ALA A 675 -44.04 34.42 24.98
CA ALA A 675 -43.15 33.83 25.99
C ALA A 675 -42.61 34.83 27.03
N ILE A 676 -42.78 36.14 26.83
CA ILE A 676 -42.15 37.17 27.68
C ILE A 676 -42.56 37.05 29.14
N GLU A 677 -43.85 36.85 29.42
CA GLU A 677 -44.34 36.74 30.80
C GLU A 677 -43.78 35.51 31.51
N ALA A 678 -43.83 34.34 30.84
CA ALA A 678 -43.33 33.09 31.38
C ALA A 678 -41.81 33.11 31.61
N ILE A 679 -41.04 33.67 30.67
CA ILE A 679 -39.59 33.88 30.82
C ILE A 679 -39.31 34.87 31.97
N GLY A 680 -40.13 35.92 32.11
CA GLY A 680 -40.05 36.87 33.22
C GLY A 680 -40.25 36.19 34.58
N LYS A 681 -41.21 35.27 34.70
CA LYS A 681 -41.38 34.42 35.90
C LYS A 681 -40.17 33.49 36.09
N GLY A 682 -39.68 32.87 35.02
CA GLY A 682 -38.52 31.96 35.02
C GLY A 682 -37.20 32.60 35.47
N LEU A 683 -37.06 33.93 35.39
CA LEU A 683 -35.94 34.67 36.01
C LEU A 683 -35.85 34.49 37.53
N LYS A 684 -36.96 34.08 38.17
CA LYS A 684 -37.04 33.79 39.60
C LYS A 684 -37.04 32.27 39.90
N ASP A 685 -36.78 31.41 38.91
CA ASP A 685 -36.74 29.95 39.12
C ASP A 685 -35.69 29.57 40.16
N LYS A 686 -35.97 28.52 40.94
CA LYS A 686 -35.07 27.96 41.96
C LYS A 686 -33.69 27.57 41.39
N SER A 687 -33.64 27.11 40.14
CA SER A 687 -32.41 26.70 39.47
C SER A 687 -31.68 27.86 38.80
N GLY A 688 -30.40 28.03 39.12
CA GLY A 688 -29.52 28.98 38.42
C GLY A 688 -29.38 28.71 36.92
N HIS A 689 -29.54 27.45 36.49
CA HIS A 689 -29.46 27.10 35.07
C HIS A 689 -30.68 27.62 34.28
N VAL A 690 -31.88 27.54 34.87
CA VAL A 690 -33.11 28.07 34.28
C VAL A 690 -33.05 29.59 34.22
N ARG A 691 -32.63 30.25 35.31
CA ARG A 691 -32.46 31.71 35.36
C ARG A 691 -31.51 32.21 34.27
N LYS A 692 -30.37 31.54 34.07
CA LYS A 692 -29.39 31.88 33.02
C LYS A 692 -30.01 31.88 31.62
N TRP A 693 -30.77 30.84 31.29
CA TRP A 693 -31.42 30.73 29.98
C TRP A 693 -32.58 31.70 29.83
N CYS A 694 -33.34 31.98 30.89
CA CYS A 694 -34.37 33.02 30.87
C CYS A 694 -33.76 34.40 30.62
N TRP A 695 -32.64 34.73 31.28
CA TRP A 695 -31.92 35.98 31.05
C TRP A 695 -31.38 36.12 29.63
N THR A 696 -30.86 35.03 29.06
CA THR A 696 -30.36 35.02 27.68
C THR A 696 -31.50 35.10 26.66
N SER A 697 -32.68 34.60 27.01
CA SER A 697 -33.83 34.53 26.11
C SER A 697 -34.63 35.82 26.12
N ILE A 698 -34.77 36.48 27.27
CA ILE A 698 -35.48 37.75 27.37
C ILE A 698 -34.78 38.88 26.60
N SER A 699 -33.45 38.85 26.50
CA SER A 699 -32.70 39.82 25.68
C SER A 699 -32.93 39.65 24.18
N LYS A 700 -33.31 38.45 23.74
CA LYS A 700 -33.66 38.15 22.34
C LYS A 700 -35.11 38.47 21.98
N LEU A 701 -35.96 38.69 22.98
CA LEU A 701 -37.40 38.96 22.83
C LEU A 701 -37.77 40.44 23.00
N ARG A 702 -36.77 41.31 23.24
CA ARG A 702 -36.94 42.76 23.42
C ARG A 702 -37.08 43.50 22.10
#